data_AF-A0AAD9DBB2-F1
#
_entry.id   AF-A0AAD9DBB2-F1
#
_cell.length_a   1.000
_cell.length_b   1.000
_cell.length_c   1.000
_cell.angle_alpha   90.00
_cell.angle_beta   90.00
_cell.angle_gamma   90.00
#
_symmetry.space_group_name_H-M   'P 1'
#
loop_
_entity.id
_entity.type
_entity.pdbx_description
1 polymer ?
#
loop_
_entity_poly.entity_id
_entity_poly.type
_entity_poly.pdbx_seq_one_letter_code
_entity_poly.pdbx_strand_id
1 'polypeptide(L)'
;MSAADITISKSAGATGQEINAICIGSGRFLRSVLVPLLSSHAKPCVFQTRGRTFLDSFKDNGNVDNNTPKLLAYPVDTVEFDGTTTTSDIEIYAAGTLGTADGRSQLMDNLVSQINSLTVIGVGVTEAGLQNATNQCMLDLTELLFKVYARMSAATDILQCPNSNNGKICIINTDNVPNNGDVIRDHVMQNGRDIHSDDEGFIDFLQSKVAFLNTMVDRITSSRPNSNGLVPLCEPLPMKALVICDPGRDLPSWMSNDETQSKFGVKIRHNSKELECDIALKLRVANGTHTAVAHVMALSSLVNTEALCDVSSPTSPSANVLAYVDSLYQSQILPAAVSDGISAEETKATWADWRQRLLHPKFGLSTFFITQNGAAKCGIRLGPTIKGLINASAETNGRENPLSVSMAFAVAAILRFLTPSSNTAFKQPENQNGIYTGWLDTLSDDAAGSSEDTVSYADGLRYNLREGWYEFRCSMKLISNGVQREMTLPEALSKFKEPRQPSTYHDIVKNYLLHPLGGNLQSLLDCADDDEALFKSTTLDAFVSAVSVLYARMVSGDNMIQLLVEMLQGDHAYTSGLETSCQFIAEVPLHVQDSVTPLHYSVSPIPTDSSLMNRKVKAADIHSVVWSEVRGQEVIDLHTHLLPPSHGALCLWGIDEMLTYHYLVSEYFMTAPAGITPEGFFAMNKNHQADLIWESLFIQRSPISEATRGVLTTLQALGLQSDVDNRDLDAIRKFYDGFREEGLKGVEKFVGEVYRIAGVRYALMTNIPFDSNEAQHWRPMKKEYPETFKSALRVDPLLAGDRKTVENALRASGYSTSLEDARKYLRDWCDTMKPEYLMASTPHDFSLPPSEGGGTLSGVTKKGVNESSLQSPFAFADLTGNDCNDCEATDNLPSIINETSDFLTEVLMPVCEERDLPLALKIGAHRSVNPALLSAGDGLVAFADTNSLARLCGRFPKVRFLATFLSRNNQQEACVLASKFRNLHIYGCWWFCNNPSIIKEITQMRVEMLGTAFTAQHSDARVVDQLIYKWSHSRAVIAKVLVTEYEKAVASGWRPTRKEIRRDVGRLFGGSFSEFMTKSLRMTF
;
A
#
# COMPACT_ATOMS: atom_id res chain seq x y z
N MET A 1 -37.78 -46.76 -37.23
CA MET A 1 -36.41 -47.32 -37.24
C MET A 1 -35.75 -46.85 -35.96
N SER A 2 -35.25 -47.73 -35.09
CA SER A 2 -34.43 -47.31 -33.96
C SER A 2 -33.21 -46.59 -34.52
N ALA A 3 -32.94 -45.38 -34.07
CA ALA A 3 -31.74 -44.69 -34.48
C ALA A 3 -30.54 -45.46 -33.91
N ALA A 4 -29.57 -45.79 -34.76
CA ALA A 4 -28.35 -46.44 -34.31
C ALA A 4 -27.61 -45.54 -33.29
N ASP A 5 -27.19 -46.12 -32.17
CA ASP A 5 -26.47 -45.43 -31.09
C ASP A 5 -24.94 -45.32 -31.34
N ILE A 6 -24.52 -45.72 -32.55
CA ILE A 6 -23.17 -45.54 -33.11
C ILE A 6 -23.27 -45.31 -34.63
N THR A 7 -22.39 -44.46 -35.17
CA THR A 7 -22.18 -44.28 -36.61
C THR A 7 -20.70 -44.46 -36.91
N ILE A 8 -20.35 -45.44 -37.75
CA ILE A 8 -18.97 -45.76 -38.13
C ILE A 8 -18.73 -45.26 -39.57
N SER A 9 -17.62 -44.56 -39.79
CA SER A 9 -17.21 -44.08 -41.11
C SER A 9 -16.83 -45.26 -42.02
N LYS A 10 -17.12 -45.16 -43.33
CA LYS A 10 -16.62 -46.13 -44.31
C LYS A 10 -15.08 -46.15 -44.38
N SER A 11 -14.43 -45.02 -44.05
CA SER A 11 -12.97 -44.91 -43.94
C SER A 11 -12.38 -45.62 -42.71
N ALA A 12 -13.22 -46.21 -41.84
CA ALA A 12 -12.79 -46.96 -40.66
C ALA A 12 -12.75 -48.49 -40.87
N GLY A 13 -13.01 -48.96 -42.09
CA GLY A 13 -13.31 -50.36 -42.40
C GLY A 13 -14.78 -50.72 -42.17
N ALA A 14 -15.20 -51.93 -42.58
CA ALA A 14 -16.61 -52.34 -42.57
C ALA A 14 -17.25 -52.35 -41.17
N THR A 15 -16.45 -52.57 -40.12
CA THR A 15 -16.89 -52.68 -38.72
C THR A 15 -16.07 -51.81 -37.76
N GLY A 16 -15.24 -50.88 -38.27
CA GLY A 16 -14.40 -50.00 -37.44
C GLY A 16 -12.98 -50.50 -37.17
N GLN A 17 -12.52 -51.54 -37.88
CA GLN A 17 -11.21 -52.20 -37.70
C GLN A 17 -9.99 -51.27 -37.72
N GLU A 18 -10.08 -50.15 -38.43
CA GLU A 18 -8.97 -49.20 -38.56
C GLU A 18 -8.92 -48.15 -37.44
N ILE A 19 -9.94 -48.08 -36.58
CA ILE A 19 -9.95 -47.17 -35.42
C ILE A 19 -8.84 -47.58 -34.45
N ASN A 20 -8.03 -46.60 -34.03
CA ASN A 20 -6.90 -46.83 -33.14
C ASN A 20 -6.77 -45.78 -32.01
N ALA A 21 -7.75 -44.89 -31.88
CA ALA A 21 -7.90 -43.98 -30.75
C ALA A 21 -9.39 -43.83 -30.38
N ILE A 22 -9.69 -43.83 -29.08
CA ILE A 22 -11.07 -43.75 -28.57
C ILE A 22 -11.19 -42.53 -27.65
N CYS A 23 -12.14 -41.63 -27.90
CA CYS A 23 -12.40 -40.49 -27.04
C CYS A 23 -13.72 -40.66 -26.28
N ILE A 24 -13.65 -40.65 -24.95
CA ILE A 24 -14.80 -40.60 -24.04
C ILE A 24 -15.08 -39.14 -23.71
N GLY A 25 -16.26 -38.66 -24.08
CA GLY A 25 -16.69 -37.28 -23.94
C GLY A 25 -16.64 -36.51 -25.26
N SER A 26 -17.55 -35.54 -25.41
CA SER A 26 -17.67 -34.69 -26.60
C SER A 26 -17.47 -33.20 -26.25
N GLY A 27 -16.64 -32.91 -25.24
CA GLY A 27 -16.34 -31.56 -24.77
C GLY A 27 -15.73 -30.68 -25.87
N ARG A 28 -15.92 -29.36 -25.75
CA ARG A 28 -15.43 -28.37 -26.73
C ARG A 28 -13.92 -28.43 -26.91
N PHE A 29 -13.16 -28.41 -25.81
CA PHE A 29 -11.70 -28.48 -25.86
C PHE A 29 -11.19 -29.77 -26.52
N LEU A 30 -11.72 -30.93 -26.10
CA LEU A 30 -11.38 -32.23 -26.70
C LEU A 30 -11.59 -32.20 -28.22
N ARG A 31 -12.72 -31.65 -28.66
CA ARG A 31 -13.07 -31.57 -30.09
C ARG A 31 -12.33 -30.49 -30.86
N SER A 32 -11.81 -29.46 -30.20
CA SER A 32 -11.05 -28.39 -30.85
C SER A 32 -9.53 -28.58 -30.79
N VAL A 33 -9.00 -29.49 -29.96
CA VAL A 33 -7.55 -29.68 -29.77
C VAL A 33 -7.14 -31.15 -29.87
N LEU A 34 -7.60 -32.02 -28.97
CA LEU A 34 -7.13 -33.41 -28.91
C LEU A 34 -7.59 -34.25 -30.11
N VAL A 35 -8.86 -34.16 -30.50
CA VAL A 35 -9.37 -34.91 -31.66
C VAL A 35 -8.75 -34.43 -32.97
N PRO A 36 -8.59 -33.12 -33.24
CA PRO A 36 -7.81 -32.64 -34.40
C PRO A 36 -6.37 -33.17 -34.43
N LEU A 37 -5.67 -33.20 -33.28
CA LEU A 37 -4.34 -33.81 -33.18
C LEU A 37 -4.39 -35.29 -33.57
N LEU A 38 -5.31 -36.05 -32.96
CA LEU A 38 -5.45 -37.48 -33.24
C LEU A 38 -5.82 -37.74 -34.68
N SER A 39 -6.77 -37.01 -35.27
CA SER A 39 -7.20 -37.18 -36.66
C SER A 39 -6.08 -36.97 -37.69
N SER A 40 -4.99 -36.30 -37.32
CA SER A 40 -3.87 -36.04 -38.23
C SER A 40 -2.97 -37.26 -38.48
N HIS A 41 -2.87 -38.17 -37.52
CA HIS A 41 -1.95 -39.33 -37.55
C HIS A 41 -2.56 -40.63 -36.99
N ALA A 42 -3.80 -40.58 -36.53
CA ALA A 42 -4.59 -41.66 -35.97
C ALA A 42 -6.04 -41.58 -36.48
N LYS A 43 -6.86 -42.56 -36.11
CA LYS A 43 -8.26 -42.71 -36.55
C LYS A 43 -9.18 -42.66 -35.33
N PRO A 44 -9.48 -41.46 -34.80
CA PRO A 44 -10.22 -41.31 -33.55
C PRO A 44 -11.72 -41.57 -33.70
N CYS A 45 -12.34 -42.15 -32.69
CA CYS A 45 -13.79 -42.11 -32.50
C CYS A 45 -14.17 -41.29 -31.27
N VAL A 46 -15.37 -40.71 -31.25
CA VAL A 46 -15.84 -39.83 -30.17
C VAL A 46 -17.19 -40.29 -29.63
N PHE A 47 -17.23 -40.57 -28.33
CA PHE A 47 -18.43 -41.06 -27.63
C PHE A 47 -18.92 -40.05 -26.61
N GLN A 48 -20.12 -39.51 -26.82
CA GLN A 48 -20.72 -38.55 -25.88
C GLN A 48 -21.11 -39.26 -24.57
N THR A 49 -20.62 -38.77 -23.42
CA THR A 49 -20.85 -39.41 -22.10
C THR A 49 -22.30 -39.33 -21.63
N ARG A 50 -23.03 -38.27 -21.99
CA ARG A 50 -24.44 -38.08 -21.62
C ARG A 50 -25.23 -37.50 -22.78
N GLY A 51 -26.41 -38.07 -23.05
CA GLY A 51 -27.26 -37.68 -24.17
C GLY A 51 -26.70 -38.13 -25.52
N ARG A 52 -27.39 -37.74 -26.61
CA ARG A 52 -27.08 -38.17 -27.99
C ARG A 52 -26.91 -37.03 -28.98
N THR A 53 -26.89 -35.78 -28.51
CA THR A 53 -26.90 -34.59 -29.38
C THR A 53 -25.72 -34.53 -30.34
N PHE A 54 -24.53 -34.97 -29.91
CA PHE A 54 -23.35 -35.01 -30.78
C PHE A 54 -23.50 -36.08 -31.86
N LEU A 55 -23.89 -37.31 -31.49
CA LEU A 55 -24.17 -38.39 -32.44
C LEU A 55 -25.28 -38.01 -33.44
N ASP A 56 -26.35 -37.40 -32.94
CA ASP A 56 -27.51 -36.99 -33.73
C ASP A 56 -27.15 -35.94 -34.78
N SER A 57 -26.10 -35.14 -34.56
CA SER A 57 -25.65 -34.13 -35.52
C SER A 57 -25.15 -34.70 -36.84
N PHE A 58 -24.86 -36.01 -36.89
CA PHE A 58 -24.43 -36.71 -38.10
C PHE A 58 -25.59 -37.35 -38.88
N LYS A 59 -26.84 -37.29 -38.38
CA LYS A 59 -28.02 -37.92 -39.01
C LYS A 59 -28.54 -37.18 -40.24
N ASP A 60 -28.41 -35.85 -40.29
CA ASP A 60 -28.89 -35.00 -41.40
C ASP A 60 -27.94 -34.95 -42.60
N ASN A 61 -26.77 -35.61 -42.53
CA ASN A 61 -25.87 -35.75 -43.68
C ASN A 61 -26.40 -36.70 -44.77
N GLY A 62 -27.66 -37.15 -44.69
CA GLY A 62 -28.27 -38.16 -45.54
C GLY A 62 -29.15 -37.62 -46.67
N ASN A 63 -28.68 -36.74 -47.56
CA ASN A 63 -29.31 -36.62 -48.90
C ASN A 63 -28.47 -35.89 -49.98
N VAL A 64 -27.32 -36.44 -50.42
CA VAL A 64 -26.68 -36.06 -51.71
C VAL A 64 -25.77 -37.21 -52.18
N ASP A 65 -25.94 -37.61 -53.45
CA ASP A 65 -25.20 -38.53 -54.36
C ASP A 65 -24.40 -39.74 -53.84
N ASN A 66 -24.64 -40.90 -54.47
CA ASN A 66 -24.23 -42.24 -54.01
C ASN A 66 -22.78 -42.67 -54.36
N ASN A 67 -21.94 -41.82 -54.93
CA ASN A 67 -20.63 -42.23 -55.47
C ASN A 67 -19.39 -41.61 -54.79
N THR A 68 -19.54 -40.95 -53.64
CA THR A 68 -18.39 -40.48 -52.82
C THR A 68 -18.57 -40.94 -51.37
N PRO A 69 -17.57 -41.59 -50.73
CA PRO A 69 -17.66 -41.93 -49.32
C PRO A 69 -17.79 -40.63 -48.50
N LYS A 70 -18.92 -40.42 -47.80
CA LYS A 70 -19.07 -39.27 -46.91
C LYS A 70 -18.13 -39.43 -45.72
N LEU A 71 -17.20 -38.49 -45.59
CA LEU A 71 -16.33 -38.35 -44.43
C LEU A 71 -17.20 -37.98 -43.22
N LEU A 72 -17.07 -38.72 -42.13
CA LEU A 72 -17.75 -38.40 -40.88
C LEU A 72 -16.94 -37.29 -40.20
N ALA A 73 -17.36 -36.03 -40.35
CA ALA A 73 -16.62 -34.88 -39.84
C ALA A 73 -17.52 -33.86 -39.13
N TYR A 74 -16.98 -33.13 -38.16
CA TYR A 74 -17.67 -32.03 -37.49
C TYR A 74 -16.89 -30.72 -37.63
N PRO A 75 -17.59 -29.57 -37.72
CA PRO A 75 -16.92 -28.29 -37.85
C PRO A 75 -16.35 -27.80 -36.51
N VAL A 76 -15.22 -27.10 -36.58
CA VAL A 76 -14.65 -26.27 -35.52
C VAL A 76 -14.42 -24.88 -36.09
N ASP A 77 -15.04 -23.88 -35.47
CA ASP A 77 -14.86 -22.49 -35.87
C ASP A 77 -13.70 -21.87 -35.08
N THR A 78 -12.78 -21.21 -35.78
CA THR A 78 -11.72 -20.40 -35.20
C THR A 78 -11.94 -18.95 -35.62
N VAL A 79 -12.06 -18.05 -34.65
CA VAL A 79 -12.14 -16.61 -34.91
C VAL A 79 -10.72 -16.08 -34.99
N GLU A 80 -10.30 -15.64 -36.17
CA GLU A 80 -9.00 -15.04 -36.39
C GLU A 80 -8.94 -13.62 -35.81
N PHE A 81 -7.72 -13.10 -35.62
CA PHE A 81 -7.51 -11.75 -35.06
C PHE A 81 -8.10 -10.62 -35.91
N ASP A 82 -8.28 -10.83 -37.22
CA ASP A 82 -8.95 -9.87 -38.11
C ASP A 82 -10.49 -9.95 -38.01
N GLY A 83 -11.03 -10.91 -37.25
CA GLY A 83 -12.45 -11.17 -37.07
C GLY A 83 -13.06 -12.16 -38.05
N THR A 84 -12.29 -12.62 -39.05
CA THR A 84 -12.76 -13.68 -39.94
C THR A 84 -12.93 -14.98 -39.14
N THR A 85 -13.96 -15.74 -39.44
CA THR A 85 -14.17 -17.07 -38.84
C THR A 85 -13.79 -18.14 -39.84
N THR A 86 -12.75 -18.91 -39.54
CA THR A 86 -12.32 -20.07 -40.32
C THR A 86 -13.00 -21.32 -39.74
N THR A 87 -13.67 -22.10 -40.58
CA THR A 87 -14.27 -23.38 -40.16
C THR A 87 -13.40 -24.53 -40.66
N SER A 88 -12.91 -25.34 -39.75
CA SER A 88 -12.18 -26.58 -40.05
C SER A 88 -13.07 -27.79 -39.81
N ASP A 89 -13.28 -28.61 -40.82
CA ASP A 89 -13.98 -29.89 -40.67
C ASP A 89 -13.01 -30.95 -40.18
N ILE A 90 -13.28 -31.49 -38.99
CA ILE A 90 -12.44 -32.47 -38.31
C ILE A 90 -13.00 -33.85 -38.56
N GLU A 91 -12.25 -34.69 -39.27
CA GLU A 91 -12.63 -36.08 -39.52
C GLU A 91 -12.58 -36.92 -38.23
N ILE A 92 -13.58 -37.77 -38.07
CA ILE A 92 -13.63 -38.84 -37.07
C ILE A 92 -14.06 -40.13 -37.74
N TYR A 93 -13.70 -41.26 -37.14
CA TYR A 93 -13.87 -42.58 -37.75
C TYR A 93 -15.06 -43.34 -37.15
N ALA A 94 -15.54 -42.91 -35.98
CA ALA A 94 -16.88 -43.22 -35.49
C ALA A 94 -17.39 -42.14 -34.51
N ALA A 95 -18.71 -41.98 -34.41
CA ALA A 95 -19.39 -41.19 -33.39
C ALA A 95 -20.37 -42.09 -32.64
N GLY A 96 -20.52 -41.92 -31.33
CA GLY A 96 -21.45 -42.71 -30.52
C GLY A 96 -21.91 -42.01 -29.24
N THR A 97 -22.73 -42.70 -28.46
CA THR A 97 -23.20 -42.24 -27.15
C THR A 97 -23.00 -43.31 -26.08
N LEU A 98 -22.58 -42.91 -24.88
CA LEU A 98 -22.60 -43.72 -23.66
C LEU A 98 -23.81 -43.38 -22.78
N GLY A 99 -24.64 -42.43 -23.21
CA GLY A 99 -25.84 -42.01 -22.49
C GLY A 99 -26.99 -43.03 -22.54
N THR A 100 -26.85 -44.10 -23.34
CA THR A 100 -27.80 -45.22 -23.48
C THR A 100 -27.12 -46.56 -23.17
N ALA A 101 -27.90 -47.56 -22.74
CA ALA A 101 -27.40 -48.92 -22.53
C ALA A 101 -26.90 -49.55 -23.85
N ASP A 102 -27.68 -49.38 -24.93
CA ASP A 102 -27.33 -49.88 -26.26
C ASP A 102 -26.04 -49.24 -26.79
N GLY A 103 -25.88 -47.92 -26.67
CA GLY A 103 -24.68 -47.22 -27.10
C GLY A 103 -23.41 -47.64 -26.34
N ARG A 104 -23.54 -47.89 -25.02
CA ARG A 104 -22.45 -48.48 -24.23
C ARG A 104 -22.07 -49.88 -24.73
N SER A 105 -23.05 -50.76 -24.92
CA SER A 105 -22.77 -52.11 -25.44
C SER A 105 -22.18 -52.07 -26.85
N GLN A 106 -22.61 -51.15 -27.72
CA GLN A 106 -22.03 -50.96 -29.05
C GLN A 106 -20.55 -50.54 -29.01
N LEU A 107 -20.13 -49.73 -28.03
CA LEU A 107 -18.70 -49.46 -27.81
C LEU A 107 -17.99 -50.70 -27.25
N MET A 108 -18.44 -51.18 -26.10
CA MET A 108 -17.71 -52.15 -25.28
C MET A 108 -17.66 -53.56 -25.88
N ASP A 109 -18.76 -54.03 -26.46
CA ASP A 109 -18.88 -55.42 -26.92
C ASP A 109 -18.68 -55.52 -28.44
N ASN A 110 -19.09 -54.50 -29.21
CA ASN A 110 -19.00 -54.54 -30.67
C ASN A 110 -17.76 -53.80 -31.20
N LEU A 111 -17.57 -52.51 -30.91
CA LEU A 111 -16.47 -51.77 -31.52
C LEU A 111 -15.10 -52.29 -31.04
N VAL A 112 -14.95 -52.46 -29.73
CA VAL A 112 -13.70 -52.96 -29.12
C VAL A 112 -13.35 -54.37 -29.61
N SER A 113 -14.33 -55.20 -29.98
CA SER A 113 -14.06 -56.53 -30.57
C SER A 113 -13.61 -56.49 -32.03
N GLN A 114 -13.77 -55.35 -32.72
CA GLN A 114 -13.47 -55.22 -34.14
C GLN A 114 -12.17 -54.46 -34.41
N ILE A 115 -11.73 -53.57 -33.53
CA ILE A 115 -10.51 -52.77 -33.73
C ILE A 115 -9.24 -53.64 -33.77
N ASN A 116 -8.30 -53.29 -34.64
CA ASN A 116 -7.02 -54.03 -34.77
C ASN A 116 -5.94 -53.51 -33.82
N SER A 117 -5.99 -52.22 -33.45
CA SER A 117 -5.02 -51.60 -32.57
C SER A 117 -5.65 -50.51 -31.71
N LEU A 118 -5.03 -50.18 -30.58
CA LEU A 118 -5.41 -49.04 -29.74
C LEU A 118 -4.17 -48.38 -29.17
N THR A 119 -4.06 -47.05 -29.31
CA THR A 119 -2.86 -46.29 -28.92
C THR A 119 -3.16 -45.23 -27.86
N VAL A 120 -4.29 -44.54 -27.99
CA VAL A 120 -4.68 -43.42 -27.13
C VAL A 120 -6.16 -43.52 -26.76
N ILE A 121 -6.47 -43.25 -25.50
CA ILE A 121 -7.82 -42.97 -25.04
C ILE A 121 -7.89 -41.51 -24.57
N GLY A 122 -8.67 -40.69 -25.25
CA GLY A 122 -8.93 -39.31 -24.86
C GLY A 122 -10.08 -39.24 -23.85
N VAL A 123 -9.92 -38.50 -22.76
CA VAL A 123 -10.96 -38.29 -21.76
C VAL A 123 -11.33 -36.80 -21.73
N GLY A 124 -12.58 -36.50 -22.07
CA GLY A 124 -13.12 -35.15 -22.18
C GLY A 124 -14.33 -34.94 -21.29
N VAL A 125 -14.09 -34.99 -19.98
CA VAL A 125 -15.08 -34.68 -18.95
C VAL A 125 -14.65 -33.52 -18.10
N THR A 126 -15.62 -32.79 -17.57
CA THR A 126 -15.39 -31.71 -16.61
C THR A 126 -14.89 -32.26 -15.26
N GLU A 127 -14.41 -31.39 -14.37
CA GLU A 127 -14.13 -31.72 -12.96
C GLU A 127 -15.20 -32.61 -12.29
N ALA A 128 -16.49 -32.33 -12.53
CA ALA A 128 -17.60 -33.14 -12.02
C ALA A 128 -17.58 -34.61 -12.49
N GLY A 129 -16.97 -34.91 -13.64
CA GLY A 129 -16.76 -36.26 -14.15
C GLY A 129 -15.62 -37.01 -13.48
N LEU A 130 -14.69 -36.30 -12.82
CA LEU A 130 -13.51 -36.83 -12.14
C LEU A 130 -13.65 -36.82 -10.61
N GLN A 131 -14.79 -36.37 -10.09
CA GLN A 131 -14.98 -36.13 -8.66
C GLN A 131 -14.85 -37.38 -7.78
N ASN A 132 -15.23 -38.57 -8.28
CA ASN A 132 -15.13 -39.84 -7.57
C ASN A 132 -15.15 -41.04 -8.53
N ALA A 133 -14.70 -42.19 -8.04
CA ALA A 133 -14.62 -43.44 -8.80
C ALA A 133 -15.99 -43.97 -9.28
N THR A 134 -17.05 -43.73 -8.52
CA THR A 134 -18.42 -44.16 -8.85
C THR A 134 -19.09 -43.30 -9.92
N ASN A 135 -18.43 -42.25 -10.43
CA ASN A 135 -18.97 -41.47 -11.53
C ASN A 135 -19.10 -42.35 -12.77
N GLN A 136 -20.24 -42.26 -13.47
CA GLN A 136 -20.51 -43.10 -14.64
C GLN A 136 -19.39 -43.05 -15.69
N CYS A 137 -18.74 -41.91 -15.90
CA CYS A 137 -17.63 -41.84 -16.85
C CYS A 137 -16.41 -42.67 -16.41
N MET A 138 -16.11 -42.72 -15.12
CA MET A 138 -15.00 -43.53 -14.59
C MET A 138 -15.35 -45.01 -14.66
N LEU A 139 -16.60 -45.37 -14.38
CA LEU A 139 -17.11 -46.73 -14.56
C LEU A 139 -17.03 -47.17 -16.03
N ASP A 140 -17.48 -46.32 -16.96
CA ASP A 140 -17.43 -46.61 -18.39
C ASP A 140 -15.97 -46.73 -18.88
N LEU A 141 -15.05 -45.91 -18.36
CA LEU A 141 -13.62 -46.02 -18.69
C LEU A 141 -13.00 -47.31 -18.13
N THR A 142 -13.33 -47.70 -16.89
CA THR A 142 -12.88 -48.98 -16.31
C THR A 142 -13.37 -50.15 -17.13
N GLU A 143 -14.65 -50.18 -17.50
CA GLU A 143 -15.23 -51.24 -18.33
C GLU A 143 -14.58 -51.30 -19.71
N LEU A 144 -14.32 -50.14 -20.35
CA LEU A 144 -13.60 -50.08 -21.62
C LEU A 144 -12.21 -50.73 -21.51
N LEU A 145 -11.47 -50.38 -20.46
CA LEU A 145 -10.13 -50.94 -20.23
C LEU A 145 -10.18 -52.43 -19.91
N PHE A 146 -11.20 -52.91 -19.20
CA PHE A 146 -11.40 -54.33 -18.94
C PHE A 146 -11.66 -55.12 -20.24
N LYS A 147 -12.49 -54.60 -21.15
CA LYS A 147 -12.74 -55.22 -22.46
C LYS A 147 -11.50 -55.26 -23.34
N VAL A 148 -10.70 -54.19 -23.30
CA VAL A 148 -9.40 -54.12 -23.97
C VAL A 148 -8.43 -55.15 -23.39
N TYR A 149 -8.32 -55.23 -22.06
CA TYR A 149 -7.53 -56.24 -21.36
C TYR A 149 -7.91 -57.66 -21.78
N ALA A 150 -9.20 -57.98 -21.78
CA ALA A 150 -9.70 -59.31 -22.13
C ALA A 150 -9.27 -59.73 -23.55
N ARG A 151 -9.24 -58.80 -24.51
CA ARG A 151 -8.70 -59.07 -25.86
C ARG A 151 -7.19 -59.17 -25.91
N MET A 152 -6.47 -58.31 -25.20
CA MET A 152 -5.00 -58.37 -25.17
C MET A 152 -4.48 -59.65 -24.52
N SER A 153 -5.24 -60.23 -23.60
CA SER A 153 -4.93 -61.49 -22.91
C SER A 153 -5.38 -62.74 -23.67
N ALA A 154 -6.19 -62.60 -24.74
CA ALA A 154 -6.71 -63.73 -25.51
C ALA A 154 -5.68 -64.30 -26.50
N ALA A 155 -5.45 -65.61 -26.48
CA ALA A 155 -4.44 -66.27 -27.31
C ALA A 155 -4.76 -66.28 -28.82
N THR A 156 -6.01 -66.03 -29.22
CA THR A 156 -6.49 -66.18 -30.62
C THR A 156 -6.92 -64.87 -31.29
N ASP A 157 -6.97 -63.74 -30.56
CA ASP A 157 -7.50 -62.46 -31.05
C ASP A 157 -6.83 -61.26 -30.34
N ILE A 158 -5.56 -61.02 -30.66
CA ILE A 158 -4.71 -60.06 -29.93
C ILE A 158 -4.89 -58.64 -30.51
N LEU A 159 -5.47 -57.75 -29.71
CA LEU A 159 -5.46 -56.31 -29.95
C LEU A 159 -4.03 -55.75 -29.82
N GLN A 160 -3.53 -55.04 -30.84
CA GLN A 160 -2.17 -54.49 -30.83
C GLN A 160 -2.10 -53.10 -30.18
N CYS A 161 -1.03 -52.83 -29.45
CA CYS A 161 -0.73 -51.47 -28.96
C CYS A 161 0.64 -51.02 -29.51
N PRO A 162 0.71 -50.43 -30.72
CA PRO A 162 1.96 -50.17 -31.44
C PRO A 162 2.73 -48.93 -30.94
N ASN A 163 2.56 -48.52 -29.69
CA ASN A 163 3.28 -47.38 -29.13
C ASN A 163 4.78 -47.69 -28.98
N SER A 164 5.61 -46.74 -29.41
CA SER A 164 6.97 -46.93 -29.91
C SER A 164 8.02 -47.49 -28.94
N ASN A 165 7.74 -47.52 -27.62
CA ASN A 165 8.75 -47.88 -26.62
C ASN A 165 8.36 -49.04 -25.69
N ASN A 166 7.07 -49.29 -25.42
CA ASN A 166 6.66 -50.30 -24.44
C ASN A 166 5.26 -50.90 -24.66
N GLY A 167 4.56 -50.50 -25.72
CA GLY A 167 3.22 -51.01 -26.06
C GLY A 167 2.15 -50.72 -25.00
N LYS A 168 2.21 -49.56 -24.32
CA LYS A 168 1.18 -49.09 -23.40
C LYS A 168 0.12 -48.23 -24.07
N ILE A 169 -1.12 -48.30 -23.59
CA ILE A 169 -2.22 -47.42 -24.02
C ILE A 169 -2.14 -46.12 -23.22
N CYS A 170 -2.16 -44.98 -23.90
CA CYS A 170 -2.05 -43.67 -23.24
C CYS A 170 -3.43 -43.06 -22.98
N ILE A 171 -3.73 -42.76 -21.71
CA ILE A 171 -4.92 -42.02 -21.30
C ILE A 171 -4.56 -40.53 -21.22
N ILE A 172 -5.25 -39.70 -22.01
CA ILE A 172 -5.02 -38.24 -22.06
C ILE A 172 -6.29 -37.52 -21.65
N ASN A 173 -6.25 -36.83 -20.51
CA ASN A 173 -7.35 -35.99 -20.07
C ASN A 173 -7.30 -34.59 -20.70
N THR A 174 -8.46 -33.96 -20.84
CA THR A 174 -8.61 -32.62 -21.44
C THR A 174 -9.28 -31.60 -20.51
N ASP A 175 -9.14 -31.79 -19.20
CA ASP A 175 -9.60 -30.87 -18.16
C ASP A 175 -8.42 -30.40 -17.29
N ASN A 176 -8.58 -29.29 -16.56
CA ASN A 176 -7.53 -28.68 -15.73
C ASN A 176 -7.56 -29.15 -14.27
N VAL A 177 -8.20 -30.29 -13.95
CA VAL A 177 -8.07 -30.92 -12.63
C VAL A 177 -6.58 -31.20 -12.34
N PRO A 178 -6.03 -30.75 -11.19
CA PRO A 178 -4.65 -31.05 -10.82
C PRO A 178 -4.38 -32.56 -10.79
N ASN A 179 -3.24 -33.00 -11.33
CA ASN A 179 -2.85 -34.41 -11.41
C ASN A 179 -3.96 -35.29 -12.01
N ASN A 180 -4.64 -34.81 -13.05
CA ASN A 180 -5.80 -35.48 -13.62
C ASN A 180 -5.56 -36.92 -14.09
N GLY A 181 -4.36 -37.25 -14.59
CA GLY A 181 -3.96 -38.60 -14.95
C GLY A 181 -3.90 -39.51 -13.72
N ASP A 182 -3.26 -39.04 -12.65
CA ASP A 182 -3.20 -39.77 -11.38
C ASP A 182 -4.58 -39.97 -10.76
N VAL A 183 -5.44 -38.95 -10.78
CA VAL A 183 -6.84 -39.04 -10.30
C VAL A 183 -7.61 -40.09 -11.08
N ILE A 184 -7.49 -40.12 -12.42
CA ILE A 184 -8.15 -41.13 -13.25
C ILE A 184 -7.59 -42.52 -12.94
N ARG A 185 -6.26 -42.66 -12.82
CA ARG A 185 -5.61 -43.93 -12.44
C ARG A 185 -6.21 -44.46 -11.15
N ASP A 186 -6.25 -43.64 -10.11
CA ASP A 186 -6.68 -44.07 -8.78
C ASP A 186 -8.15 -44.50 -8.78
N HIS A 187 -9.02 -43.75 -9.48
CA HIS A 187 -10.43 -44.12 -9.67
C HIS A 187 -10.60 -45.42 -10.45
N VAL A 188 -9.88 -45.60 -11.56
CA VAL A 188 -9.96 -46.80 -12.40
C VAL A 188 -9.41 -48.02 -11.66
N MET A 189 -8.32 -47.86 -10.91
CA MET A 189 -7.74 -48.92 -10.07
C MET A 189 -8.68 -49.31 -8.94
N GLN A 190 -9.35 -48.35 -8.30
CA GLN A 190 -10.37 -48.62 -7.29
C GLN A 190 -11.54 -49.41 -7.89
N ASN A 191 -12.10 -48.95 -8.99
CA ASN A 191 -13.18 -49.65 -9.70
C ASN A 191 -12.75 -51.05 -10.16
N GLY A 192 -11.50 -51.22 -10.62
CA GLY A 192 -10.96 -52.52 -11.01
C GLY A 192 -10.97 -53.52 -9.85
N ARG A 193 -10.57 -53.08 -8.64
CA ARG A 193 -10.61 -53.91 -7.43
C ARG A 193 -12.02 -54.18 -6.93
N ASP A 194 -12.93 -53.23 -7.08
CA ASP A 194 -14.30 -53.32 -6.56
C ASP A 194 -15.23 -54.13 -7.48
N ILE A 195 -15.06 -54.00 -8.80
CA ILE A 195 -15.97 -54.57 -9.81
C ILE A 195 -15.40 -55.87 -10.40
N HIS A 196 -14.08 -55.95 -10.55
CA HIS A 196 -13.37 -57.10 -11.14
C HIS A 196 -12.40 -57.73 -10.12
N SER A 197 -12.84 -57.86 -8.86
CA SER A 197 -12.03 -58.35 -7.73
C SER A 197 -11.38 -59.72 -7.95
N ASP A 198 -11.96 -60.55 -8.80
CA ASP A 198 -11.54 -61.93 -9.05
C ASP A 198 -10.48 -62.04 -10.16
N ASP A 199 -10.10 -60.92 -10.80
CA ASP A 199 -9.16 -60.88 -11.92
C ASP A 199 -7.93 -60.02 -11.60
N GLU A 200 -6.97 -60.61 -10.86
CA GLU A 200 -5.70 -59.95 -10.52
C GLU A 200 -4.91 -59.54 -11.79
N GLY A 201 -5.11 -60.25 -12.91
CA GLY A 201 -4.46 -59.95 -14.18
C GLY A 201 -4.90 -58.61 -14.79
N PHE A 202 -6.13 -58.16 -14.50
CA PHE A 202 -6.59 -56.84 -14.93
C PHE A 202 -5.87 -55.71 -14.21
N ILE A 203 -5.61 -55.86 -12.91
CA ILE A 203 -4.84 -54.86 -12.14
C ILE A 203 -3.40 -54.77 -12.64
N ASP A 204 -2.76 -55.91 -12.90
CA ASP A 204 -1.43 -55.97 -13.50
C ASP A 204 -1.40 -55.30 -14.89
N PHE A 205 -2.45 -55.48 -15.68
CA PHE A 205 -2.62 -54.81 -16.96
C PHE A 205 -2.70 -53.28 -16.80
N LEU A 206 -3.53 -52.78 -15.88
CA LEU A 206 -3.64 -51.34 -15.64
C LEU A 206 -2.30 -50.72 -15.21
N GLN A 207 -1.48 -51.46 -14.45
CA GLN A 207 -0.17 -50.97 -14.00
C GLN A 207 0.92 -51.06 -15.09
N SER A 208 0.91 -52.12 -15.90
CA SER A 208 2.01 -52.42 -16.83
C SER A 208 1.74 -52.00 -18.27
N LYS A 209 0.47 -51.90 -18.67
CA LYS A 209 0.02 -51.67 -20.06
C LYS A 209 -0.81 -50.41 -20.26
N VAL A 210 -1.10 -49.64 -19.21
CA VAL A 210 -1.81 -48.36 -19.32
C VAL A 210 -0.96 -47.23 -18.74
N ALA A 211 -0.85 -46.13 -19.47
CA ALA A 211 -0.15 -44.92 -19.06
C ALA A 211 -1.19 -43.82 -18.81
N PHE A 212 -1.37 -43.43 -17.56
CA PHE A 212 -2.27 -42.35 -17.18
C PHE A 212 -1.49 -41.03 -17.15
N LEU A 213 -1.64 -40.22 -18.19
CA LEU A 213 -0.80 -39.04 -18.40
C LEU A 213 -1.46 -37.80 -17.80
N ASN A 214 -0.69 -37.08 -16.98
CA ASN A 214 -1.11 -35.78 -16.45
C ASN A 214 -1.02 -34.71 -17.53
N THR A 215 -2.02 -33.82 -17.58
CA THR A 215 -2.11 -32.80 -18.63
C THR A 215 -2.43 -31.41 -18.09
N MET A 216 -2.15 -30.40 -18.91
CA MET A 216 -2.63 -29.03 -18.75
C MET A 216 -3.21 -28.54 -20.07
N VAL A 217 -4.36 -27.86 -20.03
CA VAL A 217 -5.10 -27.43 -21.24
C VAL A 217 -5.34 -25.93 -21.25
N ASP A 218 -4.94 -25.22 -22.30
CA ASP A 218 -5.04 -23.77 -22.41
C ASP A 218 -5.50 -23.29 -23.79
N ARG A 219 -6.82 -23.29 -24.00
CA ARG A 219 -7.45 -22.65 -25.16
C ARG A 219 -8.82 -22.13 -24.77
N ILE A 220 -9.11 -20.87 -25.10
CA ILE A 220 -10.42 -20.30 -24.90
C ILE A 220 -11.39 -20.91 -25.91
N THR A 221 -12.46 -21.52 -25.39
CA THR A 221 -13.49 -22.15 -26.21
C THR A 221 -14.89 -21.70 -25.79
N SER A 222 -15.71 -21.40 -26.78
CA SER A 222 -17.14 -21.09 -26.70
C SER A 222 -17.89 -22.01 -27.68
N SER A 223 -19.13 -21.67 -27.98
CA SER A 223 -19.93 -22.32 -29.03
C SER A 223 -20.38 -21.29 -30.06
N ARG A 224 -20.57 -21.73 -31.30
CA ARG A 224 -21.13 -20.90 -32.37
C ARG A 224 -22.41 -20.18 -31.87
N PRO A 225 -22.50 -18.84 -31.94
CA PRO A 225 -23.67 -18.10 -31.50
C PRO A 225 -24.92 -18.53 -32.27
N ASN A 226 -26.09 -18.46 -31.62
CA ASN A 226 -27.38 -18.82 -32.21
C ASN A 226 -27.42 -20.23 -32.85
N SER A 227 -26.62 -21.17 -32.32
CA SER A 227 -26.58 -22.56 -32.76
C SER A 227 -27.04 -23.51 -31.66
N ASN A 228 -27.11 -24.81 -31.98
CA ASN A 228 -27.39 -25.88 -31.00
C ASN A 228 -26.23 -26.16 -30.02
N GLY A 229 -25.18 -25.32 -30.01
CA GLY A 229 -24.05 -25.44 -29.10
C GLY A 229 -23.04 -26.53 -29.48
N LEU A 230 -23.26 -27.26 -30.57
CA LEU A 230 -22.42 -28.39 -30.96
C LEU A 230 -21.15 -27.96 -31.68
N VAL A 231 -21.13 -26.83 -32.38
CA VAL A 231 -19.92 -26.36 -33.06
C VAL A 231 -19.04 -25.59 -32.06
N PRO A 232 -17.83 -26.10 -31.73
CA PRO A 232 -16.88 -25.36 -30.91
C PRO A 232 -16.47 -24.08 -31.65
N LEU A 233 -16.49 -22.95 -30.95
CA LEU A 233 -15.95 -21.68 -31.42
C LEU A 233 -14.71 -21.36 -30.58
N CYS A 234 -13.57 -21.12 -31.19
CA CYS A 234 -12.30 -20.98 -30.49
C CYS A 234 -11.54 -19.74 -30.93
N GLU A 235 -10.63 -19.29 -30.09
CA GLU A 235 -9.52 -18.41 -30.50
C GLU A 235 -8.52 -19.19 -31.37
N PRO A 236 -7.59 -18.48 -32.07
CA PRO A 236 -6.48 -19.12 -32.76
C PRO A 236 -5.69 -20.02 -31.82
N LEU A 237 -5.13 -21.11 -32.35
CA LEU A 237 -4.53 -22.17 -31.52
C LEU A 237 -3.29 -21.66 -30.77
N PRO A 238 -3.27 -21.69 -29.43
CA PRO A 238 -2.11 -21.26 -28.65
C PRO A 238 -0.94 -22.24 -28.77
N MET A 239 0.29 -21.75 -28.58
CA MET A 239 1.51 -22.58 -28.67
C MET A 239 1.53 -23.76 -27.68
N LYS A 240 0.91 -23.58 -26.51
CA LYS A 240 0.77 -24.61 -25.46
C LYS A 240 -0.70 -24.86 -25.13
N ALA A 241 -1.51 -25.12 -26.15
CA ALA A 241 -2.91 -25.50 -26.00
C ALA A 241 -3.08 -26.78 -25.16
N LEU A 242 -2.24 -27.81 -25.35
CA LEU A 242 -2.26 -29.05 -24.58
C LEU A 242 -0.84 -29.46 -24.20
N VAL A 243 -0.53 -29.47 -22.90
CA VAL A 243 0.73 -29.99 -22.36
C VAL A 243 0.48 -31.37 -21.78
N ILE A 244 1.29 -32.37 -22.15
CA ILE A 244 1.18 -33.75 -21.66
C ILE A 244 2.50 -34.13 -21.00
N CYS A 245 2.44 -34.57 -19.75
CA CYS A 245 3.59 -35.14 -19.05
C CYS A 245 3.65 -36.64 -19.35
N ASP A 246 4.69 -37.05 -20.07
CA ASP A 246 5.00 -38.43 -20.42
C ASP A 246 6.43 -38.81 -19.97
N PRO A 247 6.62 -39.12 -18.67
CA PRO A 247 7.91 -39.54 -18.14
C PRO A 247 8.38 -40.89 -18.68
N GLY A 248 7.45 -41.77 -19.04
CA GLY A 248 7.72 -43.11 -19.56
C GLY A 248 8.11 -43.14 -21.04
N ARG A 249 7.89 -42.03 -21.77
CA ARG A 249 7.94 -41.98 -23.24
C ARG A 249 6.97 -43.00 -23.85
N ASP A 250 5.79 -43.10 -23.24
CA ASP A 250 4.73 -44.06 -23.51
C ASP A 250 3.90 -43.64 -24.74
N LEU A 251 3.90 -42.35 -25.09
CA LEU A 251 3.14 -41.80 -26.21
C LEU A 251 3.60 -42.33 -27.58
N PRO A 252 2.72 -42.31 -28.60
CA PRO A 252 3.11 -42.59 -29.98
C PRO A 252 4.26 -41.69 -30.45
N SER A 253 5.25 -42.26 -31.16
CA SER A 253 6.44 -41.52 -31.62
C SER A 253 6.14 -40.28 -32.45
N TRP A 254 5.05 -40.31 -33.23
CA TRP A 254 4.62 -39.17 -34.04
C TRP A 254 4.19 -37.96 -33.20
N MET A 255 3.74 -38.14 -31.95
CA MET A 255 3.43 -37.02 -31.04
C MET A 255 4.68 -36.30 -30.54
N SER A 256 5.85 -36.94 -30.63
CA SER A 256 7.13 -36.34 -30.25
C SER A 256 7.74 -35.47 -31.36
N ASN A 257 7.11 -35.39 -32.54
CA ASN A 257 7.57 -34.58 -33.66
C ASN A 257 7.29 -33.07 -33.42
N ASP A 258 8.32 -32.23 -33.56
CA ASP A 258 8.23 -30.78 -33.29
C ASP A 258 7.26 -30.04 -34.22
N GLU A 259 7.17 -30.43 -35.49
CA GLU A 259 6.23 -29.85 -36.46
C GLU A 259 4.78 -30.16 -36.07
N THR A 260 4.51 -31.39 -35.64
CA THR A 260 3.20 -31.83 -35.14
C THR A 260 2.84 -31.10 -33.85
N GLN A 261 3.77 -31.01 -32.91
CA GLN A 261 3.60 -30.26 -31.65
C GLN A 261 3.27 -28.80 -31.91
N SER A 262 4.06 -28.12 -32.74
CA SER A 262 3.85 -26.71 -33.09
C SER A 262 2.51 -26.48 -33.81
N LYS A 263 2.18 -27.32 -34.80
CA LYS A 263 0.96 -27.21 -35.60
C LYS A 263 -0.32 -27.36 -34.77
N PHE A 264 -0.29 -28.20 -33.74
CA PHE A 264 -1.47 -28.49 -32.91
C PHE A 264 -1.42 -27.87 -31.51
N GLY A 265 -0.43 -27.01 -31.23
CA GLY A 265 -0.28 -26.39 -29.92
C GLY A 265 -0.07 -27.40 -28.80
N VAL A 266 0.61 -28.52 -29.09
CA VAL A 266 0.84 -29.61 -28.15
C VAL A 266 2.27 -29.55 -27.65
N LYS A 267 2.50 -29.74 -26.36
CA LYS A 267 3.85 -29.87 -25.79
C LYS A 267 3.98 -31.13 -24.95
N ILE A 268 4.97 -31.95 -25.27
CA ILE A 268 5.29 -33.13 -24.46
C ILE A 268 6.40 -32.77 -23.45
N ARG A 269 6.17 -33.08 -22.18
CA ARG A 269 7.14 -32.97 -21.09
C ARG A 269 7.53 -34.36 -20.62
N HIS A 270 8.76 -34.50 -20.12
CA HIS A 270 9.28 -35.81 -19.71
C HIS A 270 9.49 -35.93 -18.20
N ASN A 271 9.09 -34.91 -17.44
CA ASN A 271 9.02 -34.99 -15.99
C ASN A 271 7.92 -34.07 -15.45
N SER A 272 7.44 -34.39 -14.24
CA SER A 272 6.35 -33.64 -13.60
C SER A 272 6.72 -32.19 -13.30
N LYS A 273 8.00 -31.89 -13.03
CA LYS A 273 8.45 -30.53 -12.71
C LYS A 273 8.27 -29.58 -13.89
N GLU A 274 8.52 -30.03 -15.12
CA GLU A 274 8.24 -29.24 -16.32
C GLU A 274 6.74 -28.92 -16.48
N LEU A 275 5.87 -29.92 -16.24
CA LEU A 275 4.42 -29.71 -16.28
C LEU A 275 3.96 -28.75 -15.17
N GLU A 276 4.51 -28.89 -13.95
CA GLU A 276 4.25 -27.97 -12.84
C GLU A 276 4.66 -26.54 -13.19
N CYS A 277 5.81 -26.33 -13.83
CA CYS A 277 6.23 -25.02 -14.35
C CYS A 277 5.23 -24.47 -15.38
N ASP A 278 4.80 -25.28 -16.34
CA ASP A 278 3.82 -24.86 -17.35
C ASP A 278 2.46 -24.50 -16.69
N ILE A 279 1.98 -25.31 -15.73
CA ILE A 279 0.76 -25.03 -14.95
C ILE A 279 0.91 -23.73 -14.16
N ALA A 280 2.03 -23.53 -13.48
CA ALA A 280 2.30 -22.32 -12.70
C ALA A 280 2.31 -21.07 -13.59
N LEU A 281 2.97 -21.14 -14.75
CA LEU A 281 2.99 -20.06 -15.75
C LEU A 281 1.57 -19.70 -16.20
N LYS A 282 0.77 -20.69 -16.59
CA LYS A 282 -0.62 -20.44 -16.98
C LYS A 282 -1.44 -19.85 -15.84
N LEU A 283 -1.34 -20.39 -14.62
CA LEU A 283 -2.13 -19.95 -13.49
C LEU A 283 -1.78 -18.52 -13.06
N ARG A 284 -0.50 -18.16 -13.07
CA ARG A 284 -0.02 -16.83 -12.65
C ARG A 284 -0.14 -15.80 -13.78
N VAL A 285 0.43 -16.10 -14.95
CA VAL A 285 0.52 -15.15 -16.07
C VAL A 285 -0.84 -14.98 -16.73
N ALA A 286 -1.40 -16.05 -17.29
CA ALA A 286 -2.66 -15.96 -18.02
C ALA A 286 -3.83 -15.74 -17.05
N ASN A 287 -4.10 -16.72 -16.20
CA ASN A 287 -5.27 -16.69 -15.33
C ASN A 287 -5.20 -15.62 -14.24
N GLY A 288 -4.01 -15.34 -13.69
CA GLY A 288 -3.81 -14.31 -12.67
C GLY A 288 -4.12 -12.91 -13.19
N THR A 289 -3.49 -12.51 -14.30
CA THR A 289 -3.78 -11.21 -14.93
C THR A 289 -5.22 -11.11 -15.42
N HIS A 290 -5.78 -12.20 -15.96
CA HIS A 290 -7.17 -12.24 -16.38
C HIS A 290 -8.16 -12.04 -15.22
N THR A 291 -7.84 -12.62 -14.06
CA THR A 291 -8.66 -12.45 -12.85
C THR A 291 -8.58 -11.02 -12.37
N ALA A 292 -7.38 -10.45 -12.28
CA ALA A 292 -7.18 -9.06 -11.86
C ALA A 292 -7.95 -8.08 -12.76
N VAL A 293 -7.78 -8.20 -14.08
CA VAL A 293 -8.40 -7.30 -15.05
C VAL A 293 -9.91 -7.43 -15.10
N ALA A 294 -10.46 -8.66 -15.03
CA ALA A 294 -11.89 -8.88 -15.18
C ALA A 294 -12.71 -8.27 -14.03
N HIS A 295 -12.19 -8.26 -12.80
CA HIS A 295 -12.88 -7.62 -11.67
C HIS A 295 -12.93 -6.10 -11.84
N VAL A 296 -11.82 -5.51 -12.29
CA VAL A 296 -11.74 -4.07 -12.57
C VAL A 296 -12.69 -3.66 -13.69
N MET A 297 -12.66 -4.42 -14.79
CA MET A 297 -13.53 -4.20 -15.93
C MET A 297 -15.01 -4.36 -15.58
N ALA A 298 -15.39 -5.44 -14.89
CA ALA A 298 -16.78 -5.69 -14.50
C ALA A 298 -17.34 -4.58 -13.62
N LEU A 299 -16.60 -4.13 -12.59
CA LEU A 299 -17.00 -3.03 -11.71
C LEU A 299 -17.10 -1.68 -12.45
N SER A 300 -16.30 -1.52 -13.51
CA SER A 300 -16.29 -0.35 -14.39
C SER A 300 -17.26 -0.46 -15.57
N SER A 301 -18.20 -1.42 -15.56
CA SER A 301 -19.19 -1.66 -16.62
C SER A 301 -18.62 -2.07 -17.99
N LEU A 302 -17.37 -2.54 -18.05
CA LEU A 302 -16.76 -3.12 -19.24
C LEU A 302 -17.10 -4.62 -19.29
N VAL A 303 -18.14 -4.97 -20.05
CA VAL A 303 -18.78 -6.30 -20.03
C VAL A 303 -17.98 -7.43 -20.69
N ASN A 304 -17.07 -7.10 -21.62
CA ASN A 304 -16.30 -8.08 -22.39
C ASN A 304 -14.83 -7.65 -22.50
N THR A 305 -13.91 -8.62 -22.53
CA THR A 305 -12.46 -8.37 -22.65
C THR A 305 -12.08 -7.64 -23.95
N GLU A 306 -12.89 -7.72 -25.01
CA GLU A 306 -12.67 -6.99 -26.27
C GLU A 306 -12.60 -5.47 -26.07
N ALA A 307 -13.21 -4.94 -25.00
CA ALA A 307 -13.15 -3.51 -24.66
C ALA A 307 -11.70 -3.03 -24.40
N LEU A 308 -10.78 -3.94 -24.03
CA LEU A 308 -9.35 -3.63 -23.87
C LEU A 308 -8.65 -3.28 -25.18
N CYS A 309 -9.24 -3.62 -26.33
CA CYS A 309 -8.68 -3.31 -27.64
C CYS A 309 -8.87 -1.85 -28.04
N ASP A 310 -9.86 -1.16 -27.45
CA ASP A 310 -10.11 0.25 -27.70
C ASP A 310 -9.17 1.12 -26.86
N VAL A 311 -7.92 1.24 -27.32
CA VAL A 311 -6.89 2.13 -26.77
C VAL A 311 -6.73 3.39 -27.63
N SER A 312 -7.80 3.82 -28.28
CA SER A 312 -7.83 5.00 -29.17
C SER A 312 -7.31 6.28 -28.51
N SER A 313 -7.40 6.38 -27.18
CA SER A 313 -6.75 7.39 -26.36
C SER A 313 -5.93 6.74 -25.24
N PRO A 314 -4.69 7.22 -24.96
CA PRO A 314 -3.88 6.75 -23.83
C PRO A 314 -4.50 7.05 -22.46
N THR A 315 -5.54 7.91 -22.41
CA THR A 315 -6.28 8.23 -21.18
C THR A 315 -7.63 7.51 -21.07
N SER A 316 -7.97 6.67 -22.05
CA SER A 316 -9.20 5.88 -22.00
C SER A 316 -9.19 4.91 -20.81
N PRO A 317 -10.36 4.55 -20.24
CA PRO A 317 -10.45 3.53 -19.19
C PRO A 317 -9.75 2.22 -19.59
N SER A 318 -9.91 1.78 -20.84
CA SER A 318 -9.26 0.59 -21.38
C SER A 318 -7.73 0.68 -21.40
N ALA A 319 -7.16 1.82 -21.81
CA ALA A 319 -5.72 2.04 -21.80
C ALA A 319 -5.15 2.02 -20.37
N ASN A 320 -5.84 2.65 -19.41
CA ASN A 320 -5.42 2.63 -18.00
C ASN A 320 -5.45 1.21 -17.43
N VAL A 321 -6.53 0.45 -17.71
CA VAL A 321 -6.66 -0.95 -17.29
C VAL A 321 -5.60 -1.84 -17.92
N LEU A 322 -5.21 -1.59 -19.17
CA LEU A 322 -4.13 -2.33 -19.82
C LEU A 322 -2.77 -2.00 -19.21
N ALA A 323 -2.47 -0.72 -18.95
CA ALA A 323 -1.25 -0.29 -18.27
C ALA A 323 -1.13 -0.90 -16.87
N TYR A 324 -2.26 -1.03 -16.16
CA TYR A 324 -2.33 -1.75 -14.89
C TYR A 324 -1.90 -3.21 -15.01
N VAL A 325 -2.46 -3.92 -15.97
CA VAL A 325 -2.21 -5.34 -16.18
C VAL A 325 -0.77 -5.59 -16.64
N ASP A 326 -0.23 -4.70 -17.48
CA ASP A 326 1.18 -4.69 -17.87
C ASP A 326 2.08 -4.50 -16.64
N SER A 327 1.78 -3.55 -15.77
CA SER A 327 2.53 -3.32 -14.52
C SER A 327 2.44 -4.49 -13.55
N LEU A 328 1.25 -5.08 -13.34
CA LEU A 328 1.07 -6.26 -12.49
C LEU A 328 1.92 -7.44 -12.98
N TYR A 329 1.96 -7.65 -14.30
CA TYR A 329 2.81 -8.69 -14.88
C TYR A 329 4.30 -8.40 -14.66
N GLN A 330 4.76 -7.22 -15.08
CA GLN A 330 6.20 -6.87 -15.08
C GLN A 330 6.77 -6.75 -13.67
N SER A 331 6.04 -6.11 -12.75
CA SER A 331 6.56 -5.76 -11.42
C SER A 331 6.26 -6.80 -10.34
N GLN A 332 5.31 -7.72 -10.56
CA GLN A 332 4.91 -8.70 -9.54
C GLN A 332 4.97 -10.14 -10.03
N ILE A 333 4.28 -10.48 -11.14
CA ILE A 333 4.18 -11.88 -11.59
C ILE A 333 5.52 -12.40 -12.11
N LEU A 334 6.21 -11.64 -12.98
CA LEU A 334 7.49 -12.05 -13.55
C LEU A 334 8.57 -12.23 -12.47
N PRO A 335 8.82 -11.27 -11.55
CA PRO A 335 9.80 -11.46 -10.47
C PRO A 335 9.48 -12.66 -9.58
N ALA A 336 8.20 -12.85 -9.21
CA ALA A 336 7.79 -13.99 -8.39
C ALA A 336 8.02 -15.34 -9.08
N ALA A 337 7.70 -15.43 -10.38
CA ALA A 337 7.93 -16.64 -11.16
C ALA A 337 9.43 -16.98 -11.24
N VAL A 338 10.27 -15.97 -11.47
CA VAL A 338 11.73 -16.13 -11.51
C VAL A 338 12.29 -16.55 -10.16
N SER A 339 11.82 -15.94 -9.07
CA SER A 339 12.22 -16.32 -7.71
C SER A 339 11.83 -17.76 -7.36
N ASP A 340 10.71 -18.26 -7.87
CA ASP A 340 10.30 -19.66 -7.72
C ASP A 340 11.00 -20.62 -8.71
N GLY A 341 12.03 -20.15 -9.41
CA GLY A 341 12.88 -20.96 -10.30
C GLY A 341 12.33 -21.19 -11.70
N ILE A 342 11.33 -20.42 -12.14
CA ILE A 342 10.80 -20.46 -13.52
C ILE A 342 11.64 -19.54 -14.43
N SER A 343 11.92 -19.97 -15.66
CA SER A 343 12.69 -19.16 -16.63
C SER A 343 12.01 -17.82 -16.91
N ALA A 344 12.80 -16.74 -16.91
CA ALA A 344 12.33 -15.41 -17.29
C ALA A 344 11.93 -15.37 -18.78
N GLU A 345 12.63 -16.08 -19.64
CA GLU A 345 12.35 -16.21 -21.07
C GLU A 345 11.02 -16.92 -21.30
N GLU A 346 10.78 -18.05 -20.63
CA GLU A 346 9.51 -18.78 -20.73
C GLU A 346 8.33 -17.97 -20.16
N THR A 347 8.58 -17.23 -19.07
CA THR A 347 7.57 -16.35 -18.48
C THR A 347 7.18 -15.21 -19.44
N LYS A 348 8.17 -14.56 -20.06
CA LYS A 348 7.97 -13.50 -21.09
C LYS A 348 7.29 -14.03 -22.33
N ALA A 349 7.65 -15.22 -22.80
CA ALA A 349 7.00 -15.84 -23.95
C ALA A 349 5.53 -16.16 -23.66
N THR A 350 5.23 -16.71 -22.47
CA THR A 350 3.85 -16.97 -22.03
C THR A 350 3.04 -15.69 -21.94
N TRP A 351 3.64 -14.61 -21.46
CA TRP A 351 3.00 -13.30 -21.40
C TRP A 351 2.72 -12.72 -22.78
N ALA A 352 3.68 -12.79 -23.71
CA ALA A 352 3.50 -12.29 -25.07
C ALA A 352 2.33 -13.01 -25.78
N ASP A 353 2.28 -14.35 -25.67
CA ASP A 353 1.18 -15.17 -26.20
C ASP A 353 -0.16 -14.79 -25.54
N TRP A 354 -0.21 -14.79 -24.20
CA TRP A 354 -1.43 -14.50 -23.46
C TRP A 354 -1.94 -13.07 -23.70
N ARG A 355 -1.06 -12.07 -23.68
CA ARG A 355 -1.43 -10.66 -23.87
C ARG A 355 -2.03 -10.42 -25.25
N GLN A 356 -1.53 -11.09 -26.29
CA GLN A 356 -2.13 -11.03 -27.62
C GLN A 356 -3.56 -11.60 -27.62
N ARG A 357 -3.77 -12.73 -26.94
CA ARG A 357 -5.08 -13.38 -26.80
C ARG A 357 -6.07 -12.55 -25.97
N LEU A 358 -5.58 -11.91 -24.90
CA LEU A 358 -6.37 -10.99 -24.08
C LEU A 358 -6.88 -9.79 -24.90
N LEU A 359 -6.08 -9.33 -25.86
CA LEU A 359 -6.39 -8.23 -26.78
C LEU A 359 -7.04 -8.70 -28.09
N HIS A 360 -7.71 -9.86 -28.09
CA HIS A 360 -8.41 -10.33 -29.27
C HIS A 360 -9.66 -9.46 -29.54
N PRO A 361 -9.73 -8.71 -30.67
CA PRO A 361 -10.73 -7.65 -30.87
C PRO A 361 -12.14 -8.18 -31.18
N LYS A 362 -12.27 -9.47 -31.47
CA LYS A 362 -13.50 -10.12 -31.94
C LYS A 362 -13.85 -11.41 -31.19
N PHE A 363 -13.11 -11.72 -30.13
CA PHE A 363 -13.28 -12.95 -29.36
C PHE A 363 -13.17 -12.65 -27.85
N GLY A 364 -13.98 -11.67 -27.43
CA GLY A 364 -14.06 -11.26 -26.04
C GLY A 364 -14.79 -12.29 -25.17
N LEU A 365 -14.36 -12.39 -23.91
CA LEU A 365 -15.06 -13.15 -22.87
C LEU A 365 -15.80 -12.21 -21.93
N SER A 366 -16.96 -12.65 -21.45
CA SER A 366 -17.72 -11.89 -20.46
C SER A 366 -16.94 -11.73 -19.16
N THR A 367 -16.70 -10.49 -18.76
CA THR A 367 -15.97 -10.15 -17.53
C THR A 367 -16.70 -10.64 -16.30
N PHE A 368 -18.03 -10.50 -16.26
CA PHE A 368 -18.89 -11.07 -15.20
C PHE A 368 -18.80 -12.60 -15.08
N PHE A 369 -18.64 -13.32 -16.20
CA PHE A 369 -18.40 -14.76 -16.15
C PHE A 369 -17.02 -15.08 -15.56
N ILE A 370 -15.99 -14.33 -15.96
CA ILE A 370 -14.62 -14.53 -15.49
C ILE A 370 -14.47 -14.28 -13.98
N THR A 371 -15.21 -13.32 -13.41
CA THR A 371 -15.15 -12.96 -11.98
C THR A 371 -15.81 -14.00 -11.05
N GLN A 372 -16.62 -14.92 -11.57
CA GLN A 372 -17.26 -15.94 -10.72
C GLN A 372 -16.22 -16.83 -10.02
N ASN A 373 -16.55 -17.29 -8.81
CA ASN A 373 -15.61 -17.98 -7.92
C ASN A 373 -14.34 -17.14 -7.59
N GLY A 374 -14.45 -15.80 -7.63
CA GLY A 374 -13.35 -14.87 -7.39
C GLY A 374 -12.58 -15.13 -6.09
N ALA A 375 -13.29 -15.52 -5.03
CA ALA A 375 -12.70 -15.83 -3.72
C ALA A 375 -11.59 -16.90 -3.82
N ALA A 376 -11.90 -18.07 -4.38
CA ALA A 376 -10.95 -19.17 -4.55
C ALA A 376 -9.92 -18.89 -5.66
N LYS A 377 -10.33 -18.19 -6.72
CA LYS A 377 -9.44 -17.79 -7.81
C LYS A 377 -8.28 -16.91 -7.32
N CYS A 378 -8.48 -16.08 -6.29
CA CYS A 378 -7.40 -15.30 -5.69
C CYS A 378 -6.26 -16.20 -5.20
N GLY A 379 -6.54 -17.21 -4.37
CA GLY A 379 -5.50 -18.08 -3.80
C GLY A 379 -4.88 -19.03 -4.81
N ILE A 380 -5.60 -19.40 -5.86
CA ILE A 380 -5.06 -20.27 -6.91
C ILE A 380 -4.20 -19.48 -7.92
N ARG A 381 -4.55 -18.21 -8.19
CA ARG A 381 -3.97 -17.44 -9.31
C ARG A 381 -3.06 -16.30 -8.89
N LEU A 382 -3.34 -15.65 -7.76
CA LEU A 382 -2.55 -14.54 -7.20
C LEU A 382 -1.76 -14.95 -5.95
N GLY A 383 -2.32 -15.83 -5.12
CA GLY A 383 -1.71 -16.35 -3.90
C GLY A 383 -0.27 -16.87 -4.08
N PRO A 384 0.04 -17.66 -5.12
CA PRO A 384 1.40 -18.16 -5.34
C PRO A 384 2.39 -17.04 -5.66
N THR A 385 1.97 -16.02 -6.42
CA THR A 385 2.79 -14.82 -6.69
C THR A 385 3.05 -14.04 -5.40
N ILE A 386 2.01 -13.81 -4.58
CA ILE A 386 2.15 -13.12 -3.29
C ILE A 386 3.12 -13.88 -2.36
N LYS A 387 2.96 -15.20 -2.26
CA LYS A 387 3.82 -16.08 -1.47
C LYS A 387 5.27 -16.05 -1.96
N GLY A 388 5.50 -16.19 -3.26
CA GLY A 388 6.84 -16.17 -3.86
C GLY A 388 7.57 -14.85 -3.58
N LEU A 389 6.89 -13.71 -3.74
CA LEU A 389 7.48 -12.39 -3.48
C LEU A 389 7.84 -12.21 -1.99
N ILE A 390 6.96 -12.60 -1.06
CA ILE A 390 7.25 -12.50 0.39
C ILE A 390 8.46 -13.38 0.77
N ASN A 391 8.54 -14.60 0.24
CA ASN A 391 9.69 -15.49 0.49
C ASN A 391 10.99 -14.89 -0.06
N ALA A 392 10.99 -14.38 -1.30
CA ALA A 392 12.15 -13.75 -1.93
C ALA A 392 12.68 -12.55 -1.11
N SER A 393 11.77 -11.76 -0.55
CA SER A 393 12.14 -10.60 0.27
C SER A 393 12.74 -11.02 1.62
N ALA A 394 12.25 -12.13 2.21
CA ALA A 394 12.84 -12.68 3.43
C ALA A 394 14.28 -13.16 3.20
N GLU A 395 14.55 -13.81 2.07
CA GLU A 395 15.91 -14.25 1.68
C GLU A 395 16.89 -13.09 1.47
N THR A 396 16.39 -11.90 1.12
CA THR A 396 17.19 -10.70 0.86
C THR A 396 17.20 -9.70 2.02
N ASN A 397 16.68 -10.08 3.20
CA ASN A 397 16.52 -9.21 4.37
C ASN A 397 15.80 -7.88 4.04
N GLY A 398 14.75 -7.94 3.20
CA GLY A 398 13.92 -6.78 2.87
C GLY A 398 14.57 -5.76 1.92
N ARG A 399 15.71 -6.07 1.30
CA ARG A 399 16.37 -5.18 0.31
C ARG A 399 15.52 -4.95 -0.94
N GLU A 400 14.66 -5.90 -1.29
CA GLU A 400 13.68 -5.78 -2.36
C GLU A 400 12.27 -5.81 -1.75
N ASN A 401 11.52 -4.71 -1.89
CA ASN A 401 10.18 -4.59 -1.33
C ASN A 401 9.20 -5.38 -2.22
N PRO A 402 8.62 -6.49 -1.76
CA PRO A 402 8.11 -7.53 -2.66
C PRO A 402 6.75 -7.22 -3.28
N LEU A 403 5.89 -6.52 -2.53
CA LEU A 403 4.49 -6.34 -2.87
C LEU A 403 4.18 -4.87 -3.16
N SER A 404 3.70 -4.61 -4.37
CA SER A 404 3.33 -3.28 -4.82
C SER A 404 1.81 -3.05 -4.79
N VAL A 405 1.42 -1.79 -4.90
CA VAL A 405 0.01 -1.38 -4.95
C VAL A 405 -0.74 -2.03 -6.13
N SER A 406 -0.05 -2.44 -7.20
CA SER A 406 -0.66 -3.20 -8.30
C SER A 406 -1.30 -4.53 -7.82
N MET A 407 -0.61 -5.27 -6.96
CA MET A 407 -1.12 -6.52 -6.39
C MET A 407 -2.21 -6.23 -5.34
N ALA A 408 -2.02 -5.20 -4.51
CA ALA A 408 -3.01 -4.82 -3.51
C ALA A 408 -4.34 -4.38 -4.17
N PHE A 409 -4.26 -3.66 -5.29
CA PHE A 409 -5.42 -3.25 -6.08
C PHE A 409 -6.17 -4.45 -6.67
N ALA A 410 -5.45 -5.49 -7.14
CA ALA A 410 -6.06 -6.72 -7.65
C ALA A 410 -6.95 -7.38 -6.58
N VAL A 411 -6.41 -7.56 -5.37
CA VAL A 411 -7.12 -8.19 -4.25
C VAL A 411 -8.26 -7.29 -3.76
N ALA A 412 -8.04 -5.97 -3.67
CA ALA A 412 -9.08 -5.02 -3.28
C ALA A 412 -10.26 -5.01 -4.27
N ALA A 413 -10.00 -5.11 -5.58
CA ALA A 413 -11.04 -5.20 -6.61
C ALA A 413 -11.85 -6.50 -6.51
N ILE A 414 -11.19 -7.64 -6.22
CA ILE A 414 -11.88 -8.91 -5.96
C ILE A 414 -12.80 -8.79 -4.75
N LEU A 415 -12.28 -8.24 -3.64
CA LEU A 415 -13.09 -8.04 -2.43
C LEU A 415 -14.25 -7.09 -2.68
N ARG A 416 -14.02 -5.97 -3.38
CA ARG A 416 -15.07 -5.00 -3.76
C ARG A 416 -16.15 -5.61 -4.64
N PHE A 417 -15.79 -6.53 -5.53
CA PHE A 417 -16.76 -7.28 -6.33
C PHE A 417 -17.60 -8.23 -5.47
N LEU A 418 -16.99 -8.84 -4.45
CA LEU A 418 -17.63 -9.77 -3.51
C LEU A 418 -18.37 -9.07 -2.37
N THR A 419 -18.49 -7.74 -2.38
CA THR A 419 -19.23 -6.97 -1.38
C THR A 419 -20.70 -6.81 -1.78
N PRO A 420 -21.66 -7.33 -1.00
CA PRO A 420 -23.07 -7.08 -1.22
C PRO A 420 -23.44 -5.61 -1.04
N SER A 421 -24.34 -5.11 -1.89
CA SER A 421 -24.88 -3.77 -1.74
C SER A 421 -25.77 -3.66 -0.51
N SER A 422 -25.63 -2.57 0.23
CA SER A 422 -26.54 -2.20 1.33
C SER A 422 -27.76 -1.43 0.85
N ASN A 423 -27.84 -1.09 -0.44
CA ASN A 423 -28.95 -0.32 -1.01
C ASN A 423 -30.17 -1.22 -1.23
N THR A 424 -31.27 -0.91 -0.54
CA THR A 424 -32.54 -1.66 -0.63
C THR A 424 -33.26 -1.46 -1.97
N ALA A 425 -32.82 -0.50 -2.79
CA ALA A 425 -33.33 -0.33 -4.16
C ALA A 425 -32.98 -1.52 -5.06
N PHE A 426 -31.87 -2.21 -4.80
CA PHE A 426 -31.52 -3.43 -5.51
C PHE A 426 -32.27 -4.61 -4.89
N LYS A 427 -33.16 -5.24 -5.66
CA LYS A 427 -33.88 -6.43 -5.20
C LYS A 427 -32.88 -7.56 -4.99
N GLN A 428 -32.63 -7.91 -3.72
CA GLN A 428 -31.92 -9.15 -3.38
C GLN A 428 -32.69 -10.36 -3.93
N PRO A 429 -32.02 -11.42 -4.39
CA PRO A 429 -32.70 -12.61 -4.89
C PRO A 429 -33.55 -13.25 -3.77
N GLU A 430 -34.83 -13.48 -4.03
CA GLU A 430 -35.68 -14.24 -3.11
C GLU A 430 -35.21 -15.70 -3.07
N ASN A 431 -34.67 -16.16 -1.94
CA ASN A 431 -34.33 -17.57 -1.67
C ASN A 431 -33.32 -18.24 -2.64
N GLN A 432 -32.06 -17.79 -2.68
CA GLN A 432 -30.99 -18.57 -3.34
C GLN A 432 -29.69 -18.70 -2.54
N ASN A 433 -29.33 -19.95 -2.23
CA ASN A 433 -28.11 -20.41 -1.56
C ASN A 433 -26.83 -19.72 -2.08
N GLY A 434 -26.33 -18.71 -1.36
CA GLY A 434 -25.01 -18.11 -1.60
C GLY A 434 -24.89 -17.21 -2.83
N ILE A 435 -26.01 -16.65 -3.33
CA ILE A 435 -26.02 -15.60 -4.37
C ILE A 435 -26.29 -14.25 -3.73
N TYR A 436 -25.52 -13.24 -4.12
CA TYR A 436 -25.56 -11.88 -3.58
C TYR A 436 -25.62 -10.86 -4.69
N THR A 437 -26.20 -9.68 -4.41
CA THR A 437 -26.21 -8.55 -5.34
C THR A 437 -25.17 -7.50 -4.94
N GLY A 438 -24.23 -7.19 -5.82
CA GLY A 438 -23.26 -6.10 -5.71
C GLY A 438 -23.69 -4.86 -6.53
N TRP A 439 -22.84 -3.82 -6.55
CA TRP A 439 -23.09 -2.57 -7.28
C TRP A 439 -21.90 -2.12 -8.11
N LEU A 440 -22.20 -1.55 -9.27
CA LEU A 440 -21.24 -0.99 -10.22
C LEU A 440 -20.86 0.44 -9.80
N ASP A 441 -19.71 0.91 -10.26
CA ASP A 441 -19.33 2.31 -10.06
C ASP A 441 -20.23 3.21 -10.94
N THR A 442 -20.66 4.36 -10.39
CA THR A 442 -21.55 5.29 -11.09
C THR A 442 -20.91 5.80 -12.37
N LEU A 443 -21.54 5.50 -13.51
CA LEU A 443 -21.21 6.10 -14.79
C LEU A 443 -21.63 7.58 -14.76
N SER A 444 -20.81 8.46 -15.33
CA SER A 444 -21.28 9.78 -15.73
C SER A 444 -22.54 9.64 -16.61
N ASP A 445 -23.42 10.65 -16.60
CA ASP A 445 -24.73 10.68 -17.28
C ASP A 445 -24.71 10.28 -18.79
N ASP A 446 -23.53 10.13 -19.39
CA ASP A 446 -23.30 9.86 -20.81
C ASP A 446 -23.32 8.37 -21.24
N ALA A 447 -23.58 7.40 -20.36
CA ALA A 447 -23.77 6.01 -20.77
C ALA A 447 -25.18 5.75 -21.38
N ALA A 448 -25.58 6.58 -22.33
CA ALA A 448 -26.88 6.56 -23.01
C ALA A 448 -26.99 5.48 -24.13
N GLY A 449 -26.31 4.34 -23.98
CA GLY A 449 -26.17 3.32 -25.03
C GLY A 449 -26.48 1.87 -24.67
N SER A 450 -26.81 1.54 -23.41
CA SER A 450 -27.12 0.15 -23.03
C SER A 450 -28.62 -0.15 -23.06
N SER A 451 -28.99 -1.34 -23.53
CA SER A 451 -30.37 -1.85 -23.59
C SER A 451 -31.04 -1.79 -22.20
N GLU A 452 -32.35 -1.56 -22.15
CA GLU A 452 -33.14 -1.56 -20.89
C GLU A 452 -33.15 -2.92 -20.16
N ASP A 453 -32.58 -3.96 -20.78
CA ASP A 453 -32.74 -5.35 -20.38
C ASP A 453 -31.69 -5.82 -19.36
N THR A 454 -32.19 -6.54 -18.36
CA THR A 454 -31.36 -7.34 -17.46
C THR A 454 -30.75 -8.50 -18.24
N VAL A 455 -29.42 -8.61 -18.21
CA VAL A 455 -28.68 -9.63 -18.97
C VAL A 455 -28.32 -10.80 -18.06
N SER A 456 -28.72 -12.01 -18.48
CA SER A 456 -28.33 -13.26 -17.81
C SER A 456 -26.97 -13.76 -18.32
N TYR A 457 -26.16 -14.28 -17.41
CA TYR A 457 -24.86 -14.88 -17.68
C TYR A 457 -24.60 -16.05 -16.73
N ALA A 458 -23.64 -16.92 -17.08
CA ALA A 458 -23.35 -18.15 -16.35
C ALA A 458 -24.64 -18.98 -16.07
N ASP A 459 -24.70 -19.67 -14.94
CA ASP A 459 -25.85 -20.48 -14.49
C ASP A 459 -27.03 -19.62 -13.99
N GLY A 460 -27.45 -18.62 -14.77
CA GLY A 460 -28.62 -17.78 -14.49
C GLY A 460 -28.37 -16.57 -13.58
N LEU A 461 -27.12 -16.16 -13.36
CA LEU A 461 -26.79 -14.90 -12.70
C LEU A 461 -27.08 -13.72 -13.62
N ARG A 462 -27.35 -12.54 -13.07
CA ARG A 462 -27.77 -11.38 -13.86
C ARG A 462 -26.98 -10.12 -13.54
N TYR A 463 -26.97 -9.18 -14.47
CA TYR A 463 -26.53 -7.80 -14.22
C TYR A 463 -27.42 -6.82 -14.98
N ASN A 464 -27.41 -5.57 -14.52
CA ASN A 464 -28.08 -4.44 -15.17
C ASN A 464 -27.17 -3.21 -15.09
N LEU A 465 -26.66 -2.76 -16.24
CA LEU A 465 -25.72 -1.63 -16.30
C LEU A 465 -26.41 -0.29 -16.01
N ARG A 466 -27.66 -0.11 -16.46
CA ARG A 466 -28.43 1.13 -16.25
C ARG A 466 -28.84 1.30 -14.79
N GLU A 467 -29.29 0.21 -14.16
CA GLU A 467 -29.61 0.20 -12.74
C GLU A 467 -28.36 0.08 -11.84
N GLY A 468 -27.20 -0.28 -12.40
CA GLY A 468 -25.91 -0.25 -11.70
C GLY A 468 -25.66 -1.42 -10.74
N TRP A 469 -26.17 -2.62 -11.03
CA TRP A 469 -26.01 -3.79 -10.15
C TRP A 469 -25.65 -5.08 -10.91
N TYR A 470 -25.12 -6.05 -10.17
CA TYR A 470 -24.82 -7.41 -10.65
C TYR A 470 -25.01 -8.45 -9.55
N GLU A 471 -25.33 -9.68 -9.92
CA GLU A 471 -25.38 -10.83 -9.02
C GLU A 471 -24.05 -11.60 -9.05
N PHE A 472 -23.64 -12.21 -7.96
CA PHE A 472 -22.46 -13.10 -7.90
C PHE A 472 -22.68 -14.22 -6.90
N ARG A 473 -21.96 -15.34 -7.08
CA ARG A 473 -22.03 -16.49 -6.16
C ARG A 473 -20.78 -16.60 -5.29
N CYS A 474 -20.96 -16.79 -3.99
CA CYS A 474 -19.86 -17.07 -3.06
C CYS A 474 -20.35 -17.89 -1.86
N SER A 475 -19.77 -19.04 -1.62
CA SER A 475 -20.08 -19.91 -0.47
C SER A 475 -18.92 -20.01 0.53
N MET A 476 -17.85 -19.23 0.33
CA MET A 476 -16.68 -19.23 1.20
C MET A 476 -17.07 -18.67 2.57
N LYS A 477 -16.71 -19.41 3.63
CA LYS A 477 -16.95 -19.02 5.01
C LYS A 477 -15.66 -18.59 5.70
N LEU A 478 -15.77 -17.62 6.60
CA LEU A 478 -14.73 -17.16 7.49
C LEU A 478 -15.14 -17.42 8.94
N ILE A 479 -14.14 -17.66 9.79
CA ILE A 479 -14.31 -17.67 11.24
C ILE A 479 -14.08 -16.23 11.73
N SER A 480 -15.11 -15.62 12.32
CA SER A 480 -14.98 -14.28 12.91
C SER A 480 -14.26 -14.38 14.26
N ASN A 481 -13.16 -13.65 14.43
CA ASN A 481 -12.55 -13.49 15.75
C ASN A 481 -13.58 -12.86 16.72
N GLY A 482 -13.77 -13.49 17.88
CA GLY A 482 -14.67 -13.04 18.95
C GLY A 482 -16.10 -13.59 18.94
N VAL A 483 -16.55 -14.30 17.89
CA VAL A 483 -17.83 -15.01 17.88
C VAL A 483 -17.62 -16.36 17.21
N GLN A 484 -17.89 -17.48 17.90
CA GLN A 484 -17.87 -18.84 17.34
C GLN A 484 -19.00 -19.05 16.30
N ARG A 485 -19.13 -18.17 15.32
CA ARG A 485 -20.13 -18.25 14.26
C ARG A 485 -19.44 -18.10 12.92
N GLU A 486 -19.58 -19.12 12.09
CA GLU A 486 -19.21 -19.05 10.68
C GLU A 486 -20.11 -18.03 9.98
N MET A 487 -19.49 -17.15 9.21
CA MET A 487 -20.18 -16.26 8.29
C MET A 487 -19.54 -16.33 6.91
N THR A 488 -20.32 -16.15 5.86
CA THR A 488 -19.77 -16.09 4.50
C THR A 488 -18.90 -14.84 4.32
N LEU A 489 -17.93 -14.88 3.40
CA LEU A 489 -17.10 -13.71 3.09
C LEU A 489 -17.95 -12.48 2.71
N PRO A 490 -18.98 -12.58 1.85
CA PRO A 490 -19.84 -11.44 1.54
C PRO A 490 -20.59 -10.89 2.76
N GLU A 491 -21.06 -11.75 3.68
CA GLU A 491 -21.66 -11.31 4.95
C GLU A 491 -20.65 -10.61 5.85
N ALA A 492 -19.38 -11.05 5.87
CA ALA A 492 -18.32 -10.39 6.63
C ALA A 492 -18.02 -9.00 6.06
N LEU A 493 -17.89 -8.89 4.73
CA LEU A 493 -17.62 -7.63 4.02
C LEU A 493 -18.76 -6.61 4.15
N SER A 494 -20.01 -7.08 4.21
CA SER A 494 -21.23 -6.25 4.37
C SER A 494 -21.76 -6.18 5.82
N LYS A 495 -21.02 -6.72 6.80
CA LYS A 495 -21.41 -6.68 8.23
C LYS A 495 -21.70 -5.26 8.73
N PHE A 496 -21.09 -4.27 8.10
CA PHE A 496 -21.25 -2.86 8.43
C PHE A 496 -22.36 -2.24 7.57
N LYS A 497 -23.36 -1.62 8.23
CA LYS A 497 -24.47 -0.90 7.55
C LYS A 497 -23.99 0.28 6.68
N GLU A 498 -22.77 0.75 6.88
CA GLU A 498 -22.16 1.87 6.17
C GLU A 498 -20.64 1.63 6.00
N PRO A 499 -20.00 2.20 4.97
CA PRO A 499 -18.55 2.15 4.79
C PRO A 499 -17.77 2.60 6.04
N ARG A 500 -16.64 1.94 6.30
CA ARG A 500 -15.81 2.13 7.50
C ARG A 500 -14.39 2.55 7.13
N GLN A 501 -13.59 2.88 8.14
CA GLN A 501 -12.18 3.23 7.94
C GLN A 501 -11.33 1.96 7.69
N PRO A 502 -10.15 2.08 7.05
CA PRO A 502 -9.36 0.93 6.61
C PRO A 502 -9.07 -0.11 7.69
N SER A 503 -8.71 0.34 8.89
CA SER A 503 -8.41 -0.51 10.04
C SER A 503 -9.55 -1.47 10.43
N THR A 504 -10.81 -1.12 10.14
CA THR A 504 -11.97 -1.98 10.40
C THR A 504 -11.98 -3.23 9.53
N TYR A 505 -11.40 -3.17 8.33
CA TYR A 505 -11.43 -4.28 7.37
C TYR A 505 -10.22 -5.20 7.49
N HIS A 506 -9.17 -4.77 8.19
CA HIS A 506 -7.88 -5.46 8.30
C HIS A 506 -8.04 -6.95 8.63
N ASP A 507 -8.77 -7.29 9.69
CA ASP A 507 -8.92 -8.68 10.12
C ASP A 507 -9.72 -9.54 9.13
N ILE A 508 -10.72 -8.95 8.45
CA ILE A 508 -11.49 -9.65 7.43
C ILE A 508 -10.60 -9.96 6.24
N VAL A 509 -9.79 -8.99 5.80
CA VAL A 509 -8.83 -9.14 4.69
C VAL A 509 -7.74 -10.15 5.06
N LYS A 510 -7.17 -10.07 6.27
CA LYS A 510 -6.15 -11.02 6.76
C LYS A 510 -6.70 -12.44 6.79
N ASN A 511 -7.87 -12.64 7.40
CA ASN A 511 -8.50 -13.95 7.47
C ASN A 511 -8.84 -14.50 6.08
N TYR A 512 -9.30 -13.65 5.15
CA TYR A 512 -9.51 -14.04 3.76
C TYR A 512 -8.22 -14.50 3.09
N LEU A 513 -7.14 -13.73 3.21
CA LEU A 513 -5.87 -14.05 2.58
C LEU A 513 -5.20 -15.30 3.15
N LEU A 514 -5.34 -15.57 4.45
CA LEU A 514 -4.80 -16.78 5.07
C LEU A 514 -5.61 -18.04 4.71
N HIS A 515 -6.92 -17.91 4.49
CA HIS A 515 -7.82 -19.05 4.30
C HIS A 515 -7.50 -19.87 3.02
N PRO A 516 -7.57 -21.22 3.04
CA PRO A 516 -7.25 -22.08 1.89
C PRO A 516 -8.10 -21.83 0.63
N LEU A 517 -9.40 -21.54 0.82
CA LEU A 517 -10.32 -21.12 -0.26
C LEU A 517 -10.29 -19.61 -0.57
N GLY A 518 -9.38 -18.87 0.06
CA GLY A 518 -9.19 -17.43 -0.08
C GLY A 518 -7.83 -17.15 -0.72
N GLY A 519 -6.91 -16.51 -0.02
CA GLY A 519 -5.55 -16.27 -0.51
C GLY A 519 -4.56 -17.43 -0.36
N ASN A 520 -4.90 -18.45 0.45
CA ASN A 520 -4.06 -19.62 0.73
C ASN A 520 -2.65 -19.27 1.25
N LEU A 521 -2.55 -18.25 2.10
CA LEU A 521 -1.28 -17.72 2.61
C LEU A 521 -0.91 -18.20 4.02
N GLN A 522 -1.70 -19.06 4.66
CA GLN A 522 -1.42 -19.53 6.02
C GLN A 522 0.00 -20.09 6.19
N SER A 523 0.47 -20.84 5.19
CA SER A 523 1.83 -21.43 5.19
C SER A 523 2.98 -20.42 5.23
N LEU A 524 2.75 -19.12 5.00
CA LEU A 524 3.77 -18.08 5.21
C LEU A 524 4.10 -17.83 6.68
N LEU A 525 3.15 -18.16 7.56
CA LEU A 525 3.28 -17.94 9.01
C LEU A 525 3.79 -19.19 9.74
N ASP A 526 3.89 -20.32 9.04
CA ASP A 526 4.37 -21.59 9.59
C ASP A 526 5.90 -21.70 9.43
N CYS A 527 6.64 -20.72 9.98
CA CYS A 527 8.11 -20.65 9.93
C CYS A 527 8.73 -21.14 11.25
N ALA A 528 9.88 -21.82 11.16
CA ALA A 528 10.62 -22.30 12.33
C ALA A 528 11.60 -21.26 12.91
N ASP A 529 12.01 -20.28 12.10
CA ASP A 529 12.84 -19.15 12.50
C ASP A 529 11.94 -17.97 12.89
N ASP A 530 12.07 -17.49 14.13
CA ASP A 530 11.24 -16.43 14.71
C ASP A 530 11.44 -15.08 13.99
N ASP A 531 12.65 -14.76 13.55
CA ASP A 531 12.95 -13.48 12.87
C ASP A 531 12.38 -13.47 11.45
N GLU A 532 12.53 -14.60 10.74
CA GLU A 532 11.93 -14.80 9.42
C GLU A 532 10.40 -14.77 9.49
N ALA A 533 9.82 -15.45 10.50
CA ALA A 533 8.38 -15.45 10.75
C ALA A 533 7.85 -14.04 11.01
N LEU A 534 8.54 -13.26 11.85
CA LEU A 534 8.19 -11.88 12.14
C LEU A 534 8.26 -10.99 10.90
N PHE A 535 9.30 -11.13 10.08
CA PHE A 535 9.45 -10.39 8.83
C PHE A 535 8.31 -10.70 7.84
N LYS A 536 8.03 -11.99 7.62
CA LYS A 536 6.95 -12.43 6.71
C LYS A 536 5.58 -11.96 7.19
N SER A 537 5.32 -12.08 8.50
CA SER A 537 4.09 -11.59 9.13
C SER A 537 3.93 -10.07 8.96
N THR A 538 4.99 -9.31 9.21
CA THR A 538 4.99 -7.84 9.06
C THR A 538 4.77 -7.41 7.61
N THR A 539 5.41 -8.10 6.66
CA THR A 539 5.24 -7.84 5.22
C THR A 539 3.82 -8.16 4.76
N LEU A 540 3.25 -9.29 5.23
CA LEU A 540 1.87 -9.64 4.95
C LEU A 540 0.89 -8.63 5.57
N ASP A 541 1.14 -8.16 6.79
CA ASP A 541 0.29 -7.15 7.43
C ASP A 541 0.34 -5.79 6.72
N ALA A 542 1.51 -5.39 6.20
CA ALA A 542 1.61 -4.22 5.34
C ALA A 542 0.76 -4.38 4.05
N PHE A 543 0.80 -5.56 3.43
CA PHE A 543 -0.03 -5.88 2.26
C PHE A 543 -1.53 -5.88 2.59
N VAL A 544 -1.94 -6.55 3.67
CA VAL A 544 -3.34 -6.56 4.17
C VAL A 544 -3.83 -5.14 4.42
N SER A 545 -3.00 -4.31 5.03
CA SER A 545 -3.30 -2.92 5.33
C SER A 545 -3.48 -2.08 4.07
N ALA A 546 -2.58 -2.23 3.08
CA ALA A 546 -2.70 -1.59 1.77
C ALA A 546 -3.99 -2.01 1.04
N VAL A 547 -4.31 -3.31 1.02
CA VAL A 547 -5.58 -3.83 0.48
C VAL A 547 -6.77 -3.21 1.20
N SER A 548 -6.71 -3.09 2.53
CA SER A 548 -7.79 -2.51 3.34
C SER A 548 -8.01 -1.03 3.06
N VAL A 549 -6.96 -0.26 2.78
CA VAL A 549 -7.05 1.15 2.38
C VAL A 549 -7.75 1.29 1.03
N LEU A 550 -7.29 0.56 0.02
CA LEU A 550 -7.89 0.59 -1.32
C LEU A 550 -9.34 0.11 -1.28
N TYR A 551 -9.60 -0.98 -0.58
CA TYR A 551 -10.95 -1.52 -0.41
C TYR A 551 -11.88 -0.53 0.29
N ALA A 552 -11.44 0.11 1.39
CA ALA A 552 -12.23 1.11 2.12
C ALA A 552 -12.59 2.33 1.26
N ARG A 553 -11.65 2.78 0.41
CA ARG A 553 -11.88 3.84 -0.58
C ARG A 553 -12.94 3.43 -1.61
N MET A 554 -12.78 2.24 -2.21
CA MET A 554 -13.73 1.70 -3.20
C MET A 554 -15.15 1.54 -2.66
N VAL A 555 -15.32 0.98 -1.45
CA VAL A 555 -16.66 0.83 -0.84
C VAL A 555 -17.25 2.15 -0.34
N SER A 556 -16.41 3.16 -0.09
CA SER A 556 -16.86 4.51 0.26
C SER A 556 -17.37 5.30 -0.95
N GLY A 557 -17.01 4.89 -2.16
CA GLY A 557 -17.48 5.50 -3.42
C GLY A 557 -16.38 6.11 -4.29
N ASP A 558 -15.09 5.86 -4.00
CA ASP A 558 -14.03 6.25 -4.93
C ASP A 558 -14.10 5.35 -6.17
N ASN A 559 -14.21 5.97 -7.36
CA ASN A 559 -14.33 5.25 -8.63
C ASN A 559 -13.04 4.49 -8.96
N MET A 560 -13.17 3.25 -9.41
CA MET A 560 -12.04 2.36 -9.64
C MET A 560 -11.09 2.83 -10.75
N ILE A 561 -11.61 3.42 -11.83
CA ILE A 561 -10.78 3.95 -12.93
C ILE A 561 -10.05 5.22 -12.48
N GLN A 562 -10.71 6.09 -11.72
CA GLN A 562 -10.07 7.29 -11.17
C GLN A 562 -8.95 6.92 -10.19
N LEU A 563 -9.21 5.96 -9.30
CA LEU A 563 -8.22 5.43 -8.38
C LEU A 563 -7.03 4.82 -9.13
N LEU A 564 -7.28 4.14 -10.26
CA LEU A 564 -6.22 3.60 -11.09
C LEU A 564 -5.40 4.70 -11.79
N VAL A 565 -6.05 5.77 -12.25
CA VAL A 565 -5.37 6.94 -12.84
C VAL A 565 -4.47 7.63 -11.81
N GLU A 566 -4.97 7.83 -10.59
CA GLU A 566 -4.20 8.37 -9.45
C GLU A 566 -2.91 7.55 -9.21
N MET A 567 -3.03 6.21 -9.22
CA MET A 567 -1.86 5.33 -9.10
C MET A 567 -0.93 5.38 -10.33
N LEU A 568 -1.45 5.48 -11.55
CA LEU A 568 -0.63 5.52 -12.76
C LEU A 568 0.16 6.83 -12.89
N GLN A 569 -0.42 7.94 -12.44
CA GLN A 569 0.21 9.27 -12.47
C GLN A 569 1.21 9.48 -11.33
N GLY A 570 1.19 8.58 -10.35
CA GLY A 570 2.05 8.63 -9.19
C GLY A 570 1.67 9.73 -8.20
N ASP A 571 0.38 10.06 -8.15
CA ASP A 571 -0.16 11.11 -7.30
C ASP A 571 -0.16 10.69 -5.82
N HIS A 572 -0.13 11.68 -4.93
CA HIS A 572 -0.27 11.49 -3.48
C HIS A 572 0.74 10.49 -2.89
N ALA A 573 0.27 9.35 -2.40
CA ALA A 573 1.11 8.33 -1.76
C ALA A 573 1.70 7.33 -2.76
N TYR A 574 1.39 7.44 -4.06
CA TYR A 574 1.79 6.50 -5.10
C TYR A 574 3.06 6.94 -5.84
N THR A 575 4.09 7.42 -5.14
CA THR A 575 5.25 8.09 -5.78
C THR A 575 6.00 7.29 -6.85
N SER A 576 5.90 5.95 -6.84
CA SER A 576 6.47 5.05 -7.85
C SER A 576 5.40 4.45 -8.77
N GLY A 577 4.29 5.16 -8.92
CA GLY A 577 3.11 4.69 -9.64
C GLY A 577 2.53 3.40 -9.05
N LEU A 578 2.15 2.46 -9.93
CA LEU A 578 1.66 1.13 -9.56
C LEU A 578 2.70 0.23 -8.88
N GLU A 579 3.99 0.57 -8.97
CA GLU A 579 5.09 -0.15 -8.36
C GLU A 579 5.38 0.32 -6.92
N THR A 580 4.65 1.34 -6.45
CA THR A 580 4.74 1.81 -5.06
C THR A 580 4.57 0.64 -4.10
N SER A 581 5.48 0.51 -3.13
CA SER A 581 5.37 -0.54 -2.10
C SER A 581 4.12 -0.38 -1.25
N CYS A 582 3.50 -1.50 -0.90
CA CYS A 582 2.36 -1.55 0.02
C CYS A 582 2.66 -0.89 1.38
N GLN A 583 3.91 -0.91 1.85
CA GLN A 583 4.32 -0.29 3.11
C GLN A 583 4.07 1.22 3.14
N PHE A 584 4.13 1.90 2.00
CA PHE A 584 3.91 3.36 1.92
C PHE A 584 2.43 3.74 2.03
N ILE A 585 1.51 2.84 1.71
CA ILE A 585 0.07 3.10 1.79
C ILE A 585 -0.63 2.34 2.92
N ALA A 586 0.10 1.60 3.74
CA ALA A 586 -0.43 0.84 4.86
C ALA A 586 -0.80 1.76 6.05
N GLU A 587 -2.09 1.76 6.44
CA GLU A 587 -2.63 2.49 7.60
C GLU A 587 -2.92 1.59 8.83
N VAL A 588 -2.00 0.75 9.32
CA VAL A 588 -2.30 -0.11 10.51
C VAL A 588 -1.03 -0.24 11.38
N PRO A 589 -1.14 -0.15 12.73
CA PRO A 589 -1.52 -1.30 13.58
C PRO A 589 -2.59 -1.03 14.66
N LEU A 590 -3.68 -1.81 14.66
CA LEU A 590 -4.58 -1.98 15.83
C LEU A 590 -3.93 -2.82 16.95
N HIS A 591 -2.84 -3.55 16.66
CA HIS A 591 -2.10 -4.39 17.60
C HIS A 591 -0.86 -3.73 18.24
N VAL A 592 -0.47 -2.53 17.82
CA VAL A 592 0.60 -1.72 18.46
C VAL A 592 -0.04 -0.75 19.46
N GLN A 593 -0.97 -1.27 20.28
CA GLN A 593 -1.67 -0.51 21.31
C GLN A 593 -0.73 0.13 22.34
N ASP A 594 0.54 -0.29 22.40
CA ASP A 594 1.59 0.33 23.21
C ASP A 594 2.51 1.23 22.37
N SER A 595 2.02 2.42 22.03
CA SER A 595 2.55 3.78 22.32
C SER A 595 4.07 4.07 22.49
N VAL A 596 5.01 3.14 22.31
CA VAL A 596 6.45 3.29 22.64
C VAL A 596 7.28 3.83 21.46
N THR A 597 6.81 3.67 20.22
CA THR A 597 7.56 4.00 19.00
C THR A 597 7.38 5.46 18.53
N PRO A 598 8.44 6.08 17.98
CA PRO A 598 8.34 7.35 17.26
C PRO A 598 7.33 7.30 16.09
N LEU A 599 6.59 8.39 15.85
CA LEU A 599 5.63 8.49 14.75
C LEU A 599 6.25 9.26 13.59
N HIS A 600 7.01 8.58 12.74
CA HIS A 600 7.66 9.18 11.57
C HIS A 600 6.67 9.61 10.49
N TYR A 601 6.95 10.74 9.83
CA TYR A 601 6.11 11.25 8.76
C TYR A 601 5.99 10.24 7.62
N SER A 602 4.78 10.15 7.06
CA SER A 602 4.48 9.35 5.88
C SER A 602 3.24 9.93 5.25
N VAL A 603 3.31 10.21 3.94
CA VAL A 603 2.21 10.80 3.18
C VAL A 603 0.91 10.01 3.42
N SER A 604 -0.19 10.72 3.70
CA SER A 604 -1.47 10.04 3.91
C SER A 604 -1.93 9.36 2.61
N PRO A 605 -2.30 8.07 2.65
CA PRO A 605 -2.74 7.34 1.46
C PRO A 605 -4.18 7.63 1.04
N ILE A 606 -4.91 8.46 1.80
CA ILE A 606 -6.28 8.86 1.48
C ILE A 606 -6.26 10.33 1.09
N PRO A 607 -6.48 10.67 -0.20
CA PRO A 607 -6.45 12.04 -0.66
C PRO A 607 -7.68 12.81 -0.17
N THR A 608 -7.59 14.15 -0.19
CA THR A 608 -8.59 15.03 0.43
C THR A 608 -9.95 15.03 -0.30
N ASP A 609 -9.96 14.64 -1.57
CA ASP A 609 -11.12 14.47 -2.43
C ASP A 609 -11.77 13.08 -2.35
N SER A 610 -11.13 12.11 -1.68
CA SER A 610 -11.71 10.79 -1.45
C SER A 610 -13.07 10.89 -0.74
N SER A 611 -14.03 10.10 -1.19
CA SER A 611 -15.36 9.95 -0.59
C SER A 611 -15.30 9.52 0.89
N LEU A 612 -14.24 8.77 1.26
CA LEU A 612 -13.99 8.29 2.61
C LEU A 612 -13.73 9.46 3.60
N MET A 613 -13.22 10.60 3.13
CA MET A 613 -12.93 11.77 3.96
C MET A 613 -14.18 12.35 4.63
N ASN A 614 -15.34 12.23 3.98
CA ASN A 614 -16.61 12.77 4.46
C ASN A 614 -17.40 11.76 5.31
N ARG A 615 -16.90 10.53 5.48
CA ARG A 615 -17.55 9.51 6.31
C ARG A 615 -17.34 9.81 7.80
N LYS A 616 -18.39 9.64 8.59
CA LYS A 616 -18.32 9.78 10.05
C LYS A 616 -17.45 8.67 10.63
N VAL A 617 -16.47 9.07 11.42
CA VAL A 617 -15.56 8.17 12.13
C VAL A 617 -16.28 7.67 13.38
N LYS A 618 -16.23 6.36 13.65
CA LYS A 618 -16.79 5.79 14.90
C LYS A 618 -15.69 5.69 15.94
N ALA A 619 -16.09 5.57 17.20
CA ALA A 619 -15.18 5.43 18.34
C ALA A 619 -14.07 4.40 18.10
N ALA A 620 -14.43 3.22 17.58
CA ALA A 620 -13.47 2.14 17.31
C ALA A 620 -12.38 2.48 16.28
N ASP A 621 -12.58 3.53 15.46
CA ASP A 621 -11.64 3.91 14.40
C ASP A 621 -10.85 5.18 14.73
N ILE A 622 -11.26 5.93 15.77
CA ILE A 622 -10.68 7.25 16.11
C ILE A 622 -9.16 7.13 16.26
N HIS A 623 -8.68 6.12 16.98
CA HIS A 623 -7.26 5.87 17.14
C HIS A 623 -6.54 5.78 15.79
N SER A 624 -6.95 4.86 14.92
CA SER A 624 -6.30 4.66 13.62
C SER A 624 -6.35 5.89 12.71
N VAL A 625 -7.48 6.62 12.70
CA VAL A 625 -7.64 7.81 11.86
C VAL A 625 -6.75 8.94 12.37
N VAL A 626 -6.79 9.26 13.67
CA VAL A 626 -5.96 10.34 14.23
C VAL A 626 -4.48 10.05 14.04
N TRP A 627 -4.05 8.81 14.27
CA TRP A 627 -2.66 8.42 14.02
C TRP A 627 -2.26 8.58 12.57
N SER A 628 -3.08 8.12 11.61
CA SER A 628 -2.78 8.32 10.18
C SER A 628 -2.73 9.81 9.80
N GLU A 629 -3.69 10.61 10.25
CA GLU A 629 -3.73 12.04 9.93
C GLU A 629 -2.57 12.82 10.56
N VAL A 630 -2.20 12.52 11.81
CA VAL A 630 -1.02 13.12 12.45
C VAL A 630 0.27 12.66 11.78
N ARG A 631 0.35 11.41 11.32
CA ARG A 631 1.50 10.89 10.58
C ARG A 631 1.69 11.60 9.23
N GLY A 632 0.60 11.83 8.50
CA GLY A 632 0.62 12.40 7.15
C GLY A 632 0.60 13.92 7.05
N GLN A 633 0.51 14.64 8.17
CA GLN A 633 0.49 16.10 8.16
C GLN A 633 1.90 16.68 7.98
N GLU A 634 2.18 17.42 6.91
CA GLU A 634 3.40 18.24 6.86
C GLU A 634 3.34 19.38 7.89
N VAL A 635 4.48 19.75 8.46
CA VAL A 635 4.56 20.75 9.53
C VAL A 635 5.21 22.04 9.06
N ILE A 636 4.75 23.15 9.64
CA ILE A 636 5.50 24.40 9.64
C ILE A 636 6.27 24.46 10.95
N ASP A 637 7.60 24.35 10.88
CA ASP A 637 8.43 24.47 12.06
C ASP A 637 8.64 25.93 12.41
N LEU A 638 7.82 26.41 13.35
CA LEU A 638 7.72 27.84 13.63
C LEU A 638 8.98 28.45 14.20
N HIS A 639 9.94 27.66 14.68
CA HIS A 639 11.15 28.21 15.23
C HIS A 639 12.30 27.19 15.28
N THR A 640 13.41 27.54 14.67
CA THR A 640 14.66 26.79 14.65
C THR A 640 15.88 27.71 14.72
N HIS A 641 17.04 27.12 14.97
CA HIS A 641 18.36 27.73 14.86
C HIS A 641 19.11 27.21 13.63
N LEU A 642 18.40 26.62 12.67
CA LEU A 642 18.99 26.12 11.43
C LEU A 642 19.29 27.28 10.48
N LEU A 643 20.36 27.11 9.71
CA LEU A 643 20.75 27.96 8.59
C LEU A 643 21.01 27.07 7.37
N PRO A 644 20.80 27.56 6.14
CA PRO A 644 20.85 26.71 4.96
C PRO A 644 22.30 26.36 4.61
N PRO A 645 22.54 25.28 3.85
CA PRO A 645 23.89 24.84 3.47
C PRO A 645 24.76 25.94 2.84
N SER A 646 24.16 26.89 2.11
CA SER A 646 24.85 28.05 1.53
C SER A 646 25.52 28.98 2.56
N HIS A 647 25.18 28.84 3.85
CA HIS A 647 25.79 29.57 4.97
C HIS A 647 27.02 28.86 5.57
N GLY A 648 27.48 27.76 4.97
CA GLY A 648 28.75 27.11 5.33
C GLY A 648 28.72 26.56 6.75
N ALA A 649 29.72 26.89 7.56
CA ALA A 649 29.90 26.37 8.93
C ALA A 649 28.75 26.72 9.89
N LEU A 650 27.88 27.67 9.52
CA LEU A 650 26.68 28.01 10.29
C LEU A 650 25.55 26.96 10.13
N CYS A 651 25.60 26.12 9.09
CA CYS A 651 24.70 24.98 8.92
C CYS A 651 25.27 23.77 9.66
N LEU A 652 24.79 23.51 10.88
CA LEU A 652 25.23 22.35 11.67
C LEU A 652 24.45 21.09 11.28
N TRP A 653 25.17 20.01 11.00
CA TRP A 653 24.59 18.71 10.63
C TRP A 653 25.57 17.57 10.92
N GLY A 654 25.04 16.35 11.04
CA GLY A 654 25.81 15.13 11.24
C GLY A 654 25.97 14.70 12.70
N ILE A 655 26.49 13.48 12.87
CA ILE A 655 26.50 12.79 14.16
C ILE A 655 27.30 13.52 15.26
N ASP A 656 28.47 14.07 14.94
CA ASP A 656 29.31 14.75 15.95
C ASP A 656 28.66 16.05 16.44
N GLU A 657 27.94 16.76 15.56
CA GLU A 657 27.14 17.93 15.95
C GLU A 657 25.94 17.52 16.81
N MET A 658 25.27 16.39 16.49
CA MET A 658 24.20 15.87 17.33
C MET A 658 24.71 15.47 18.72
N LEU A 659 25.83 14.75 18.81
CA LEU A 659 26.39 14.29 20.08
C LEU A 659 26.91 15.45 20.92
N THR A 660 27.47 16.49 20.30
CA THR A 660 27.95 17.69 21.01
C THR A 660 26.88 18.77 21.17
N TYR A 661 25.61 18.43 20.94
CA TYR A 661 24.48 19.30 21.24
C TYR A 661 24.42 19.60 22.76
N HIS A 662 24.17 20.86 23.11
CA HIS A 662 24.28 21.36 24.49
C HIS A 662 23.45 20.59 25.54
N TYR A 663 22.36 19.90 25.17
CA TYR A 663 21.64 19.01 26.09
C TYR A 663 22.51 17.82 26.50
N LEU A 664 23.17 17.16 25.54
CA LEU A 664 24.04 16.03 25.80
C LEU A 664 25.34 16.44 26.47
N VAL A 665 25.83 17.65 26.20
CA VAL A 665 26.95 18.24 26.97
C VAL A 665 26.55 18.42 28.44
N SER A 666 25.36 18.97 28.72
CA SER A 666 24.85 19.08 30.09
C SER A 666 24.70 17.70 30.75
N GLU A 667 24.18 16.70 30.03
CA GLU A 667 24.02 15.34 30.56
C GLU A 667 25.38 14.65 30.83
N TYR A 668 26.34 14.85 29.93
CA TYR A 668 27.70 14.34 30.09
C TYR A 668 28.34 14.86 31.38
N PHE A 669 28.28 16.18 31.62
CA PHE A 669 28.91 16.78 32.80
C PHE A 669 28.28 16.39 34.14
N MET A 670 27.07 15.80 34.17
CA MET A 670 26.54 15.17 35.39
C MET A 670 27.32 13.91 35.79
N THR A 671 28.04 13.31 34.85
CA THR A 671 28.68 12.00 35.01
C THR A 671 30.15 11.98 34.61
N ALA A 672 30.64 13.08 34.04
CA ALA A 672 32.01 13.25 33.60
C ALA A 672 32.98 13.03 34.77
N PRO A 673 34.12 12.36 34.55
CA PRO A 673 35.16 12.24 35.57
C PRO A 673 35.62 13.62 36.04
N ALA A 674 35.92 13.77 37.34
CA ALA A 674 36.35 15.04 37.92
C ALA A 674 37.60 15.66 37.27
N GLY A 675 38.39 14.86 36.54
CA GLY A 675 39.55 15.33 35.77
C GLY A 675 39.21 16.01 34.43
N ILE A 676 37.97 15.93 33.95
CA ILE A 676 37.52 16.61 32.73
C ILE A 676 36.81 17.90 33.14
N THR A 677 37.47 19.05 32.97
CA THR A 677 36.83 20.35 33.20
C THR A 677 36.08 20.83 31.95
N PRO A 678 35.07 21.70 32.09
CA PRO A 678 34.39 22.31 30.95
C PRO A 678 35.35 22.98 29.96
N GLU A 679 36.33 23.73 30.45
CA GLU A 679 37.35 24.39 29.61
C GLU A 679 38.19 23.36 28.85
N GLY A 680 38.61 22.30 29.54
CA GLY A 680 39.36 21.20 28.94
C GLY A 680 38.56 20.48 27.86
N PHE A 681 37.27 20.24 28.09
CA PHE A 681 36.36 19.62 27.12
C PHE A 681 36.16 20.50 25.87
N PHE A 682 35.84 21.78 26.05
CA PHE A 682 35.61 22.70 24.93
C PHE A 682 36.88 23.01 24.14
N ALA A 683 38.07 22.83 24.72
CA ALA A 683 39.35 22.90 24.01
C ALA A 683 39.63 21.68 23.12
N MET A 684 38.93 20.56 23.29
CA MET A 684 39.07 19.38 22.44
C MET A 684 38.46 19.62 21.06
N ASN A 685 38.91 18.86 20.06
CA ASN A 685 38.22 18.83 18.78
C ASN A 685 36.83 18.18 18.93
N LYS A 686 35.92 18.49 18.01
CA LYS A 686 34.52 18.05 18.06
C LYS A 686 34.37 16.53 18.06
N ASN A 687 35.20 15.80 17.32
CA ASN A 687 35.16 14.33 17.27
C ASN A 687 35.46 13.71 18.64
N HIS A 688 36.50 14.19 19.33
CA HIS A 688 36.84 13.71 20.67
C HIS A 688 35.75 14.06 21.70
N GLN A 689 35.13 15.25 21.58
CA GLN A 689 33.98 15.59 22.42
C GLN A 689 32.83 14.59 22.19
N ALA A 690 32.53 14.28 20.92
CA ALA A 690 31.50 13.31 20.55
C ALA A 690 31.83 11.89 21.05
N ASP A 691 33.10 11.45 20.95
CA ASP A 691 33.55 10.15 21.45
C ASP A 691 33.32 10.03 22.97
N LEU A 692 33.67 11.07 23.74
CA LEU A 692 33.47 11.09 25.19
C LEU A 692 31.98 11.03 25.56
N ILE A 693 31.13 11.73 24.81
CA ILE A 693 29.68 11.73 25.03
C ILE A 693 29.08 10.37 24.67
N TRP A 694 29.46 9.80 23.51
CA TRP A 694 29.01 8.48 23.08
C TRP A 694 29.37 7.41 24.10
N GLU A 695 30.64 7.34 24.49
CA GLU A 695 31.14 6.40 25.49
C GLU A 695 30.40 6.55 26.83
N SER A 696 30.23 7.78 27.32
CA SER A 696 29.65 8.01 28.64
C SER A 696 28.14 7.81 28.70
N LEU A 697 27.40 8.27 27.68
CA LEU A 697 25.93 8.34 27.69
C LEU A 697 25.22 7.24 26.89
N PHE A 698 25.92 6.53 26.00
CA PHE A 698 25.35 5.45 25.17
C PHE A 698 25.95 4.07 25.47
N ILE A 699 27.23 4.00 25.87
CA ILE A 699 27.93 2.74 26.17
C ILE A 699 27.91 2.43 27.66
N GLN A 700 28.47 3.32 28.48
CA GLN A 700 28.55 3.14 29.93
C GLN A 700 27.20 3.28 30.62
N ARG A 701 26.26 3.97 29.97
CA ARG A 701 24.89 4.22 30.44
C ARG A 701 23.94 3.95 29.30
N SER A 702 22.78 3.40 29.62
CA SER A 702 21.76 3.17 28.60
C SER A 702 21.18 4.52 28.12
N PRO A 703 21.05 4.75 26.79
CA PRO A 703 20.60 6.01 26.20
C PRO A 703 19.07 6.19 26.31
N ILE A 704 18.57 6.37 27.53
CA ILE A 704 17.13 6.46 27.85
C ILE A 704 16.62 7.89 28.01
N SER A 705 17.50 8.89 28.08
CA SER A 705 17.10 10.30 28.11
C SER A 705 16.49 10.70 26.76
N GLU A 706 15.62 11.72 26.75
CA GLU A 706 14.97 12.16 25.50
C GLU A 706 15.99 12.63 24.45
N ALA A 707 17.10 13.26 24.86
CA ALA A 707 18.15 13.71 23.95
C ALA A 707 18.95 12.53 23.36
N THR A 708 19.34 11.54 24.18
CA THR A 708 20.06 10.34 23.70
C THR A 708 19.17 9.45 22.84
N ARG A 709 17.90 9.24 23.25
CA ARG A 709 16.87 8.56 22.43
C ARG A 709 16.64 9.26 21.10
N GLY A 710 16.70 10.60 21.08
CA GLY A 710 16.59 11.40 19.86
C GLY A 710 17.67 11.07 18.83
N VAL A 711 18.92 10.91 19.28
CA VAL A 711 20.03 10.48 18.42
C VAL A 711 19.76 9.12 17.79
N LEU A 712 19.34 8.13 18.59
CA LEU A 712 19.04 6.78 18.08
C LEU A 712 17.88 6.78 17.09
N THR A 713 16.82 7.54 17.37
CA THR A 713 15.65 7.66 16.48
C THR A 713 16.03 8.27 15.13
N THR A 714 16.90 9.28 15.13
CA THR A 714 17.42 9.87 13.89
C THR A 714 18.24 8.84 13.10
N LEU A 715 19.17 8.14 13.74
CA LEU A 715 20.03 7.15 13.07
C LEU A 715 19.22 5.98 12.49
N GLN A 716 18.24 5.47 13.24
CA GLN A 716 17.32 4.44 12.76
C GLN A 716 16.54 4.90 11.52
N ALA A 717 16.01 6.13 11.53
CA ALA A 717 15.27 6.69 10.39
C ALA A 717 16.14 6.94 9.15
N LEU A 718 17.45 7.14 9.34
CA LEU A 718 18.45 7.24 8.27
C LEU A 718 18.91 5.86 7.74
N GLY A 719 18.38 4.76 8.27
CA GLY A 719 18.70 3.40 7.84
C GLY A 719 19.93 2.78 8.51
N LEU A 720 20.42 3.36 9.61
CA LEU A 720 21.66 2.95 10.29
C LEU A 720 21.41 2.01 11.49
N GLN A 721 20.32 1.24 11.48
CA GLN A 721 19.95 0.37 12.61
C GLN A 721 21.04 -0.65 12.94
N SER A 722 21.63 -1.29 11.94
CA SER A 722 22.71 -2.26 12.15
C SER A 722 23.94 -1.65 12.82
N ASP A 723 24.29 -0.41 12.46
CA ASP A 723 25.45 0.28 13.02
C ASP A 723 25.18 0.72 14.46
N VAL A 724 23.95 1.12 14.76
CA VAL A 724 23.47 1.38 16.12
C VAL A 724 23.53 0.12 16.99
N ASP A 725 23.06 -1.02 16.48
CA ASP A 725 23.07 -2.29 17.22
C ASP A 725 24.50 -2.77 17.54
N ASN A 726 25.41 -2.54 16.60
CA ASN A 726 26.84 -2.80 16.76
C ASN A 726 27.58 -1.75 17.60
N ARG A 727 26.91 -0.62 17.93
CA ARG A 727 27.48 0.55 18.62
C ARG A 727 28.68 1.15 17.89
N ASP A 728 28.68 1.07 16.56
CA ASP A 728 29.80 1.46 15.69
C ASP A 728 29.68 2.92 15.25
N LEU A 729 30.27 3.82 16.04
CA LEU A 729 30.27 5.26 15.75
C LEU A 729 31.08 5.60 14.48
N ASP A 730 32.10 4.83 14.15
CA ASP A 730 32.93 5.07 12.98
C ASP A 730 32.21 4.72 11.67
N ALA A 731 31.44 3.62 11.67
CA ALA A 731 30.55 3.29 10.56
C ALA A 731 29.49 4.38 10.35
N ILE A 732 28.91 4.90 11.45
CA ILE A 732 27.95 6.01 11.39
C ILE A 732 28.62 7.27 10.81
N ARG A 733 29.84 7.63 11.24
CA ARG A 733 30.57 8.78 10.67
C ARG A 733 30.80 8.62 9.16
N LYS A 734 31.17 7.42 8.72
CA LYS A 734 31.39 7.10 7.31
C LYS A 734 30.15 7.31 6.44
N PHE A 735 28.95 7.05 6.96
CA PHE A 735 27.70 7.39 6.28
C PHE A 735 27.61 8.90 5.99
N TYR A 736 27.90 9.75 6.97
CA TYR A 736 27.89 11.21 6.79
C TYR A 736 29.02 11.68 5.87
N ASP A 737 30.19 11.03 5.90
CA ASP A 737 31.32 11.36 5.02
C ASP A 737 30.97 11.22 3.54
N GLY A 738 30.13 10.24 3.17
CA GLY A 738 29.63 10.11 1.81
C GLY A 738 28.93 11.37 1.28
N PHE A 739 28.22 12.11 2.14
CA PHE A 739 27.64 13.41 1.77
C PHE A 739 28.67 14.54 1.83
N ARG A 740 29.63 14.50 2.78
CA ARG A 740 30.69 15.53 2.89
C ARG A 740 31.61 15.55 1.67
N GLU A 741 31.95 14.38 1.14
CA GLU A 741 32.81 14.21 -0.04
C GLU A 741 32.19 14.83 -1.31
N GLU A 742 30.86 14.92 -1.39
CA GLU A 742 30.12 15.59 -2.47
C GLU A 742 30.06 17.14 -2.32
N GLY A 743 30.63 17.70 -1.25
CA GLY A 743 30.65 19.14 -0.97
C GLY A 743 29.26 19.73 -0.74
N LEU A 744 29.03 20.98 -1.17
CA LEU A 744 27.75 21.69 -0.94
C LEU A 744 26.53 20.90 -1.44
N LYS A 745 26.65 20.27 -2.62
CA LYS A 745 25.56 19.46 -3.20
C LYS A 745 25.18 18.28 -2.33
N GLY A 746 26.18 17.62 -1.72
CA GLY A 746 25.96 16.52 -0.79
C GLY A 746 25.22 16.97 0.47
N VAL A 747 25.61 18.12 1.03
CA VAL A 747 24.91 18.70 2.19
C VAL A 747 23.48 19.08 1.83
N GLU A 748 23.25 19.73 0.69
CA GLU A 748 21.89 20.06 0.21
C GLU A 748 21.01 18.83 0.03
N LYS A 749 21.57 17.75 -0.52
CA LYS A 749 20.90 16.45 -0.64
C LYS A 749 20.54 15.86 0.73
N PHE A 750 21.48 15.88 1.68
CA PHE A 750 21.23 15.40 3.04
C PHE A 750 20.14 16.22 3.76
N VAL A 751 20.22 17.56 3.70
CA VAL A 751 19.20 18.44 4.27
C VAL A 751 17.83 18.18 3.64
N GLY A 752 17.76 18.03 2.31
CA GLY A 752 16.52 17.67 1.62
C GLY A 752 15.93 16.36 2.13
N GLU A 753 16.76 15.35 2.37
CA GLU A 753 16.34 14.07 2.92
C GLU A 753 15.82 14.17 4.35
N VAL A 754 16.49 14.95 5.21
CA VAL A 754 16.03 15.19 6.59
C VAL A 754 14.67 15.89 6.62
N TYR A 755 14.46 16.91 5.78
CA TYR A 755 13.16 17.60 5.68
C TYR A 755 12.06 16.64 5.22
N ARG A 756 12.35 15.79 4.22
CA ARG A 756 11.44 14.77 3.70
C ARG A 756 11.06 13.74 4.76
N ILE A 757 12.04 13.19 5.49
CA ILE A 757 11.82 12.20 6.56
C ILE A 757 11.04 12.80 7.73
N ALA A 758 11.32 14.05 8.11
CA ALA A 758 10.64 14.74 9.21
C ALA A 758 9.22 15.22 8.84
N GLY A 759 8.93 15.36 7.54
CA GLY A 759 7.68 15.94 7.04
C GLY A 759 7.59 17.43 7.33
N VAL A 760 8.70 18.17 7.17
CA VAL A 760 8.76 19.61 7.39
C VAL A 760 8.58 20.33 6.05
N ARG A 761 7.53 21.12 5.93
CA ARG A 761 7.27 21.94 4.74
C ARG A 761 8.27 23.09 4.63
N TYR A 762 8.45 23.82 5.72
CA TYR A 762 9.53 24.79 5.89
C TYR A 762 9.82 25.02 7.37
N ALA A 763 11.05 25.44 7.66
CA ALA A 763 11.48 25.84 8.98
C ALA A 763 11.78 27.34 9.04
N LEU A 764 11.38 27.97 10.14
CA LEU A 764 11.72 29.36 10.42
C LEU A 764 13.06 29.42 11.15
N MET A 765 14.02 30.08 10.50
CA MET A 765 15.37 30.31 11.01
C MET A 765 15.37 31.37 12.10
N THR A 766 16.49 31.49 12.79
CA THR A 766 16.78 32.60 13.70
C THR A 766 17.95 33.39 13.14
N ASN A 767 17.67 34.52 12.50
CA ASN A 767 18.65 35.32 11.78
C ASN A 767 19.06 36.56 12.58
N ILE A 768 20.35 36.75 12.80
CA ILE A 768 20.91 37.75 13.71
C ILE A 768 21.59 38.86 12.90
N PRO A 769 20.92 40.00 12.62
CA PRO A 769 21.52 41.10 11.87
C PRO A 769 22.68 41.79 12.62
N PHE A 770 22.74 41.60 13.93
CA PHE A 770 23.77 42.15 14.82
C PHE A 770 25.03 41.29 14.91
N ASP A 771 25.01 40.06 14.37
CA ASP A 771 26.19 39.19 14.31
C ASP A 771 26.86 39.32 12.95
N SER A 772 28.09 39.84 12.93
CA SER A 772 28.87 40.00 11.70
C SER A 772 29.12 38.67 10.97
N ASN A 773 29.22 37.56 11.70
CA ASN A 773 29.47 36.24 11.11
C ASN A 773 28.29 35.76 10.27
N GLU A 774 27.06 36.10 10.66
CA GLU A 774 25.88 35.80 9.87
C GLU A 774 25.60 36.92 8.85
N ALA A 775 25.71 38.19 9.24
CA ALA A 775 25.36 39.34 8.41
C ALA A 775 26.05 39.36 7.03
N GLN A 776 27.29 38.86 6.94
CA GLN A 776 28.05 38.73 5.69
C GLN A 776 27.39 37.80 4.64
N HIS A 777 26.46 36.92 5.05
CA HIS A 777 25.70 36.06 4.14
C HIS A 777 24.48 36.76 3.52
N TRP A 778 24.13 37.94 4.02
CA TRP A 778 22.95 38.71 3.63
C TRP A 778 23.28 39.96 2.83
N ARG A 779 24.39 40.63 3.15
CA ARG A 779 24.82 41.88 2.54
C ARG A 779 26.28 41.80 2.08
N PRO A 780 26.66 42.49 0.99
CA PRO A 780 25.83 43.37 0.16
C PRO A 780 24.81 42.62 -0.73
N MET A 781 25.00 41.32 -0.94
CA MET A 781 24.11 40.47 -1.72
C MET A 781 23.68 39.26 -0.89
N LYS A 782 22.36 39.05 -0.80
CA LYS A 782 21.76 37.90 -0.11
C LYS A 782 22.16 36.61 -0.83
N LYS A 783 22.68 35.62 -0.09
CA LYS A 783 22.87 34.27 -0.62
C LYS A 783 21.53 33.61 -0.91
N GLU A 784 21.46 32.89 -2.03
CA GLU A 784 20.29 32.09 -2.37
C GLU A 784 20.21 30.81 -1.52
N TYR A 785 18.99 30.39 -1.22
CA TYR A 785 18.67 29.16 -0.51
C TYR A 785 17.22 28.74 -0.81
N PRO A 786 16.85 27.46 -0.61
CA PRO A 786 15.51 26.95 -0.91
C PRO A 786 14.41 27.56 -0.04
N GLU A 787 13.16 27.61 -0.54
CA GLU A 787 12.00 28.13 0.20
C GLU A 787 11.61 27.30 1.45
N THR A 788 12.21 26.12 1.62
CA THR A 788 12.10 25.33 2.85
C THR A 788 12.76 26.00 4.05
N PHE A 789 13.61 27.00 3.83
CA PHE A 789 14.14 27.89 4.86
C PHE A 789 13.45 29.25 4.76
N LYS A 790 12.84 29.70 5.85
CA LYS A 790 12.23 31.02 5.95
C LYS A 790 12.87 31.83 7.05
N SER A 791 12.99 33.13 6.86
CA SER A 791 13.73 33.99 7.78
C SER A 791 12.88 34.47 8.95
N ALA A 792 13.53 34.66 10.08
CA ALA A 792 12.96 35.38 11.21
C ALA A 792 14.05 36.22 11.88
N LEU A 793 13.77 37.49 12.11
CA LEU A 793 14.81 38.47 12.45
C LEU A 793 14.92 38.62 13.97
N ARG A 794 16.06 38.20 14.53
CA ARG A 794 16.34 38.26 15.97
C ARG A 794 16.70 39.68 16.40
N VAL A 795 15.94 40.21 17.35
CA VAL A 795 15.98 41.60 17.85
C VAL A 795 16.15 41.72 19.35
N ASP A 796 16.74 40.71 20.00
CA ASP A 796 17.02 40.73 21.46
C ASP A 796 17.61 42.08 21.93
N PRO A 797 18.62 42.70 21.25
CA PRO A 797 19.19 43.96 21.70
C PRO A 797 18.19 45.13 21.69
N LEU A 798 17.27 45.17 20.73
CA LEU A 798 16.27 46.24 20.62
C LEU A 798 15.20 46.10 21.71
N LEU A 799 14.76 44.87 21.99
CA LEU A 799 13.78 44.63 23.06
C LEU A 799 14.40 44.93 24.43
N ALA A 800 15.64 44.49 24.67
CA ALA A 800 16.33 44.73 25.92
C ALA A 800 16.78 46.19 26.11
N GLY A 801 16.76 47.03 25.06
CA GLY A 801 17.29 48.39 25.12
C GLY A 801 18.83 48.43 25.23
N ASP A 802 19.53 47.42 24.69
CA ASP A 802 20.99 47.36 24.65
C ASP A 802 21.55 48.33 23.61
N ARG A 803 21.63 49.60 24.03
CA ARG A 803 22.12 50.70 23.21
C ARG A 803 23.54 50.47 22.71
N LYS A 804 24.41 49.81 23.49
CA LYS A 804 25.81 49.58 23.09
C LYS A 804 25.86 48.67 21.87
N THR A 805 25.17 47.53 21.91
CA THR A 805 25.12 46.58 20.78
C THR A 805 24.46 47.20 19.56
N VAL A 806 23.34 47.90 19.73
CA VAL A 806 22.60 48.53 18.64
C VAL A 806 23.45 49.63 17.97
N GLU A 807 24.02 50.56 18.73
CA GLU A 807 24.83 51.65 18.18
C GLU A 807 26.10 51.15 17.49
N ASN A 808 26.73 50.09 18.00
CA ASN A 808 27.90 49.49 17.36
C ASN A 808 27.53 48.87 16.00
N ALA A 809 26.41 48.15 15.92
CA ALA A 809 25.93 47.57 14.66
C ALA A 809 25.55 48.65 13.64
N LEU A 810 24.94 49.76 14.09
CA LEU A 810 24.63 50.91 13.25
C LEU A 810 25.88 51.55 12.66
N ARG A 811 26.87 51.88 13.51
CA ARG A 811 28.15 52.45 13.07
C ARG A 811 28.88 51.53 12.09
N ALA A 812 28.95 50.24 12.40
CA ALA A 812 29.59 49.24 11.53
C ALA A 812 28.90 49.11 10.18
N SER A 813 27.60 49.42 10.10
CA SER A 813 26.80 49.36 8.87
C SER A 813 26.64 50.71 8.17
N GLY A 814 27.33 51.77 8.64
CA GLY A 814 27.33 53.10 8.02
C GLY A 814 26.14 54.00 8.37
N TYR A 815 25.37 53.70 9.42
CA TYR A 815 24.25 54.52 9.91
C TYR A 815 24.70 55.42 11.09
N SER A 816 23.98 56.52 11.36
CA SER A 816 24.16 57.27 12.61
C SER A 816 23.53 56.52 13.79
N THR A 817 23.81 56.95 15.01
CA THR A 817 23.24 56.38 16.25
C THR A 817 21.90 57.01 16.65
N SER A 818 21.19 57.64 15.71
CA SER A 818 19.86 58.19 15.95
C SER A 818 18.77 57.10 15.90
N LEU A 819 17.63 57.35 16.54
CA LEU A 819 16.49 56.41 16.51
C LEU A 819 15.91 56.23 15.12
N GLU A 820 15.87 57.28 14.30
CA GLU A 820 15.36 57.17 12.93
C GLU A 820 16.30 56.30 12.09
N ASP A 821 17.62 56.39 12.28
CA ASP A 821 18.56 55.49 11.62
C ASP A 821 18.50 54.06 12.17
N ALA A 822 18.21 53.87 13.46
CA ALA A 822 17.92 52.54 14.01
C ALA A 822 16.65 51.92 13.39
N ARG A 823 15.60 52.74 13.21
CA ARG A 823 14.38 52.36 12.49
C ARG A 823 14.66 52.03 11.04
N LYS A 824 15.45 52.85 10.35
CA LYS A 824 15.88 52.62 8.98
C LYS A 824 16.71 51.34 8.86
N TYR A 825 17.66 51.11 9.77
CA TYR A 825 18.47 49.89 9.82
C TYR A 825 17.59 48.64 9.90
N LEU A 826 16.61 48.63 10.82
CA LEU A 826 15.68 47.53 10.96
C LEU A 826 14.81 47.34 9.71
N ARG A 827 14.28 48.43 9.13
CA ARG A 827 13.54 48.39 7.86
C ARG A 827 14.37 47.78 6.73
N ASP A 828 15.61 48.22 6.57
CA ASP A 828 16.49 47.74 5.51
C ASP A 828 16.82 46.24 5.70
N TRP A 829 16.92 45.75 6.94
CA TRP A 829 17.09 44.32 7.22
C TRP A 829 15.81 43.52 6.99
N CYS A 830 14.63 44.07 7.30
CA CYS A 830 13.36 43.47 6.89
C CYS A 830 13.28 43.36 5.36
N ASP A 831 13.73 44.38 4.61
CA ASP A 831 13.76 44.35 3.14
C ASP A 831 14.77 43.33 2.59
N THR A 832 15.89 43.14 3.30
CA THR A 832 16.94 42.17 2.93
C THR A 832 16.50 40.72 3.19
N MET A 833 16.04 40.43 4.41
CA MET A 833 15.74 39.06 4.85
C MET A 833 14.32 38.62 4.45
N LYS A 834 13.37 39.56 4.34
CA LYS A 834 11.93 39.29 4.22
C LYS A 834 11.43 38.33 5.31
N PRO A 835 11.61 38.67 6.59
CA PRO A 835 11.29 37.76 7.68
C PRO A 835 9.79 37.56 7.85
N GLU A 836 9.37 36.39 8.33
CA GLU A 836 7.97 36.08 8.67
C GLU A 836 7.56 36.69 10.02
N TYR A 837 8.52 36.87 10.93
CA TYR A 837 8.37 37.60 12.18
C TYR A 837 9.70 38.17 12.67
N LEU A 838 9.64 39.16 13.57
CA LEU A 838 10.77 39.58 14.40
C LEU A 838 10.71 38.76 15.70
N MET A 839 11.84 38.43 16.31
CA MET A 839 11.84 37.64 17.54
C MET A 839 12.83 38.13 18.58
N ALA A 840 12.46 37.99 19.84
CA ALA A 840 13.35 38.25 20.95
C ALA A 840 13.17 37.23 22.07
N SER A 841 14.28 36.83 22.68
CA SER A 841 14.26 36.15 23.98
C SER A 841 14.29 37.18 25.08
N THR A 842 13.36 37.10 26.04
CA THR A 842 13.37 38.00 27.19
C THR A 842 14.24 37.43 28.30
N PRO A 843 14.93 38.29 29.09
CA PRO A 843 15.49 37.88 30.38
C PRO A 843 14.42 37.24 31.27
N HIS A 844 14.85 36.47 32.26
CA HIS A 844 13.95 35.78 33.18
C HIS A 844 13.16 36.72 34.08
N ASP A 845 13.72 37.88 34.37
CA ASP A 845 13.19 38.98 35.18
C ASP A 845 12.58 40.11 34.34
N PHE A 846 12.26 39.81 33.08
CA PHE A 846 11.60 40.72 32.15
C PHE A 846 10.34 41.37 32.74
N SER A 847 10.38 42.69 32.88
CA SER A 847 9.27 43.50 33.38
C SER A 847 9.04 44.71 32.48
N LEU A 848 7.77 44.90 32.08
CA LEU A 848 7.28 46.13 31.48
C LEU A 848 6.41 46.86 32.52
N PRO A 849 6.83 47.98 33.13
CA PRO A 849 6.04 48.64 34.17
C PRO A 849 4.71 49.20 33.65
N PRO A 850 3.71 49.44 34.52
CA PRO A 850 2.53 50.23 34.18
C PRO A 850 2.94 51.65 33.78
N SER A 851 2.26 52.26 32.81
CA SER A 851 2.62 53.60 32.35
C SER A 851 2.23 54.66 33.37
N GLU A 852 3.07 55.67 33.59
CA GLU A 852 2.72 56.89 34.35
C GLU A 852 1.62 57.64 33.58
N GLY A 853 0.36 57.33 33.88
CA GLY A 853 -0.80 57.85 33.15
C GLY A 853 -1.93 56.86 32.87
N GLY A 854 -1.85 55.62 33.38
CA GLY A 854 -3.01 54.74 33.50
C GLY A 854 -3.65 54.36 32.16
N GLY A 855 -2.95 53.54 31.38
CA GLY A 855 -3.52 52.81 30.25
C GLY A 855 -4.47 51.67 30.69
N THR A 856 -5.43 51.96 31.57
CA THR A 856 -6.71 51.22 31.60
C THR A 856 -7.67 52.03 30.75
N LEU A 857 -8.37 51.36 29.81
CA LEU A 857 -9.56 51.87 29.10
C LEU A 857 -10.16 53.08 29.83
N SER A 858 -9.97 54.27 29.27
CA SER A 858 -10.51 55.51 29.79
C SER A 858 -12.02 55.36 29.97
N GLY A 859 -12.49 55.07 31.19
CA GLY A 859 -13.92 55.03 31.52
C GLY A 859 -14.45 53.89 32.39
N VAL A 860 -13.65 52.88 32.79
CA VAL A 860 -14.17 51.80 33.66
C VAL A 860 -13.55 51.86 35.05
N THR A 861 -14.31 52.39 36.01
CA THR A 861 -14.02 52.31 37.45
C THR A 861 -14.12 50.86 37.91
N LYS A 862 -12.98 50.19 38.10
CA LYS A 862 -12.91 48.89 38.78
C LYS A 862 -13.33 49.05 40.24
N LYS A 863 -14.49 48.49 40.61
CA LYS A 863 -14.83 48.24 42.02
C LYS A 863 -14.06 47.01 42.52
N GLY A 864 -13.08 47.26 43.39
CA GLY A 864 -12.68 46.41 44.53
C GLY A 864 -12.02 45.06 44.24
N VAL A 865 -10.73 44.97 44.58
CA VAL A 865 -10.10 43.71 45.03
C VAL A 865 -9.46 44.00 46.38
N ASN A 866 -9.72 43.13 47.35
CA ASN A 866 -9.33 43.29 48.75
C ASN A 866 -7.81 43.09 48.95
N GLU A 867 -7.10 44.18 49.26
CA GLU A 867 -5.64 44.26 49.43
C GLU A 867 -5.10 43.41 50.60
N SER A 868 -5.95 42.97 51.53
CA SER A 868 -5.53 42.14 52.66
C SER A 868 -5.16 40.69 52.28
N SER A 869 -5.39 40.29 51.02
CA SER A 869 -5.24 38.91 50.55
C SER A 869 -3.84 38.60 49.97
N LEU A 870 -2.98 39.62 49.80
CA LEU A 870 -1.71 39.53 49.06
C LEU A 870 -0.45 39.62 49.94
N GLN A 871 -0.59 39.70 51.25
CA GLN A 871 0.56 39.80 52.16
C GLN A 871 1.04 38.41 52.60
N SER A 872 1.89 37.80 51.74
CA SER A 872 2.87 36.72 51.99
C SER A 872 2.65 35.45 51.15
N PRO A 873 3.57 35.15 50.22
CA PRO A 873 4.55 34.10 50.51
C PRO A 873 6.01 34.45 50.16
N PHE A 874 6.87 34.33 51.18
CA PHE A 874 8.31 34.00 51.17
C PHE A 874 9.32 34.88 50.41
N ALA A 875 9.96 35.74 51.20
CA ALA A 875 11.17 36.51 50.90
C ALA A 875 12.46 35.68 51.03
N PHE A 876 13.46 35.94 50.19
CA PHE A 876 14.88 35.71 50.51
C PHE A 876 15.78 36.84 49.99
N ALA A 877 16.42 37.47 50.98
CA ALA A 877 17.63 38.32 51.08
C ALA A 877 18.39 38.87 49.86
N ASP A 878 18.65 40.18 49.94
CA ASP A 878 19.75 40.92 49.30
C ASP A 878 21.14 40.49 49.79
N LEU A 879 22.12 40.40 48.88
CA LEU A 879 23.54 40.58 49.19
C LEU A 879 24.25 41.36 48.06
N THR A 880 24.98 42.37 48.50
CA THR A 880 25.79 43.34 47.74
C THR A 880 27.23 42.87 47.50
N GLY A 881 27.82 43.22 46.35
CA GLY A 881 29.27 43.57 46.23
C GLY A 881 30.14 42.79 45.21
N ASN A 882 30.47 43.47 44.09
CA ASN A 882 31.69 43.50 43.24
C ASN A 882 32.77 42.38 43.34
N ASP A 883 33.23 41.79 42.20
CA ASP A 883 34.25 42.32 41.26
C ASP A 883 34.57 41.31 40.10
N CYS A 884 34.59 41.84 38.87
CA CYS A 884 35.26 41.49 37.59
C CYS A 884 35.87 40.08 37.27
N ASN A 885 35.58 39.53 36.07
CA ASN A 885 36.47 39.60 34.88
C ASN A 885 35.96 38.81 33.64
N ASP A 886 35.61 39.57 32.60
CA ASP A 886 35.76 39.29 31.15
C ASP A 886 35.43 37.89 30.59
N CYS A 887 34.13 37.60 30.45
CA CYS A 887 33.55 36.98 29.25
C CYS A 887 32.00 37.09 29.28
N GLU A 888 31.48 38.31 29.49
CA GLU A 888 30.04 38.55 29.68
C GLU A 888 29.45 39.40 28.56
N ALA A 889 28.51 38.84 27.79
CA ALA A 889 27.67 39.64 26.89
C ALA A 889 26.21 39.17 26.83
N THR A 890 25.68 38.60 27.91
CA THR A 890 24.23 38.35 28.06
C THR A 890 23.64 38.74 29.42
N ASP A 891 24.45 38.81 30.49
CA ASP A 891 23.95 39.12 31.85
C ASP A 891 23.83 40.63 32.17
N ASN A 892 24.21 41.50 31.23
CA ASN A 892 24.08 42.96 31.35
C ASN A 892 22.87 43.54 30.60
N LEU A 893 21.92 42.70 30.15
CA LEU A 893 20.70 43.17 29.49
C LEU A 893 19.72 43.72 30.55
N PRO A 894 19.19 44.95 30.39
CA PRO A 894 18.19 45.49 31.30
C PRO A 894 16.97 44.58 31.40
N SER A 895 16.64 44.15 32.61
CA SER A 895 15.47 43.32 32.87
C SER A 895 14.18 44.10 32.99
N ILE A 896 14.28 45.39 33.33
CA ILE A 896 13.19 46.34 33.25
C ILE A 896 13.34 47.10 31.93
N ILE A 897 12.37 46.95 31.03
CA ILE A 897 12.27 47.88 29.90
C ILE A 897 11.77 49.20 30.46
N ASN A 898 12.68 50.17 30.57
CA ASN A 898 12.32 51.53 30.91
C ASN A 898 11.47 52.13 29.77
N GLU A 899 10.32 52.75 30.09
CA GLU A 899 9.49 53.46 29.10
C GLU A 899 10.21 54.69 28.51
N THR A 900 11.32 55.13 29.10
CA THR A 900 12.24 56.10 28.50
C THR A 900 13.28 55.46 27.56
N SER A 901 13.27 54.13 27.39
CA SER A 901 14.02 53.43 26.34
C SER A 901 13.24 53.58 25.03
N ASP A 902 13.78 54.44 24.19
CA ASP A 902 13.29 54.83 22.90
C ASP A 902 13.25 53.69 21.86
N PHE A 903 13.99 52.57 22.03
CA PHE A 903 14.01 51.51 21.01
C PHE A 903 12.72 50.67 20.89
N LEU A 904 12.02 50.37 21.99
CA LEU A 904 10.80 49.56 21.90
C LEU A 904 9.66 50.35 21.22
N THR A 905 9.39 51.55 21.70
CA THR A 905 8.26 52.39 21.28
C THR A 905 8.55 53.19 20.02
N GLU A 906 9.78 53.66 19.79
CA GLU A 906 10.12 54.48 18.62
C GLU A 906 10.74 53.66 17.49
N VAL A 907 11.23 52.45 17.72
CA VAL A 907 11.90 51.65 16.67
C VAL A 907 11.18 50.33 16.39
N LEU A 908 11.15 49.42 17.37
CA LEU A 908 10.68 48.05 17.15
C LEU A 908 9.17 47.98 16.85
N MET A 909 8.33 48.52 17.73
CA MET A 909 6.87 48.47 17.55
C MET A 909 6.39 49.21 16.29
N PRO A 910 6.90 50.41 15.95
CA PRO A 910 6.57 51.07 14.69
C PRO A 910 6.92 50.23 13.46
N VAL A 911 8.09 49.59 13.42
CA VAL A 911 8.45 48.73 12.28
C VAL A 911 7.56 47.50 12.20
N CYS A 912 7.25 46.86 13.34
CA CYS A 912 6.29 45.76 13.38
C CYS A 912 4.91 46.17 12.84
N GLU A 913 4.38 47.33 13.24
CA GLU A 913 3.08 47.83 12.77
C GLU A 913 3.11 48.25 11.28
N GLU A 914 4.15 48.98 10.85
CA GLU A 914 4.33 49.47 9.48
C GLU A 914 4.42 48.32 8.47
N ARG A 915 5.14 47.25 8.84
CA ARG A 915 5.43 46.10 7.97
C ARG A 915 4.47 44.93 8.18
N ASP A 916 3.52 45.05 9.11
CA ASP A 916 2.60 43.98 9.52
C ASP A 916 3.32 42.73 10.04
N LEU A 917 4.51 42.89 10.62
CA LEU A 917 5.36 41.80 11.11
C LEU A 917 5.08 41.51 12.60
N PRO A 918 4.82 40.25 12.98
CA PRO A 918 4.68 39.88 14.39
C PRO A 918 5.98 40.04 15.18
N LEU A 919 5.85 40.26 16.49
CA LEU A 919 6.92 40.06 17.45
C LEU A 919 6.75 38.73 18.19
N ALA A 920 7.67 37.79 17.98
CA ALA A 920 7.75 36.54 18.70
C ALA A 920 8.58 36.68 19.98
N LEU A 921 8.01 36.28 21.11
CA LEU A 921 8.61 36.39 22.44
C LEU A 921 8.85 35.01 23.03
N LYS A 922 10.11 34.74 23.38
CA LYS A 922 10.51 33.56 24.15
C LYS A 922 10.78 33.98 25.59
N ILE A 923 9.95 33.54 26.54
CA ILE A 923 9.91 34.10 27.90
C ILE A 923 10.37 33.08 28.95
N GLY A 924 11.30 33.48 29.81
CA GLY A 924 11.65 32.77 31.05
C GLY A 924 13.03 32.08 31.11
N ALA A 925 13.94 32.33 30.18
CA ALA A 925 15.31 31.79 30.22
C ALA A 925 16.18 32.53 31.25
N HIS A 926 16.78 31.78 32.18
CA HIS A 926 17.80 32.28 33.09
C HIS A 926 19.17 31.98 32.49
N ARG A 927 19.83 33.00 31.95
CA ARG A 927 21.13 32.80 31.29
C ARG A 927 22.24 32.55 32.31
N SER A 928 23.27 31.83 31.89
CA SER A 928 24.54 31.72 32.63
C SER A 928 24.42 31.19 34.07
N VAL A 929 23.47 30.31 34.38
CA VAL A 929 23.36 29.68 35.72
C VAL A 929 24.64 28.91 36.06
N ASN A 930 25.26 28.29 35.06
CA ASN A 930 26.62 27.76 35.13
C ASN A 930 27.44 28.24 33.92
N PRO A 931 28.15 29.37 34.02
CA PRO A 931 28.85 29.97 32.87
C PRO A 931 29.89 29.07 32.22
N ALA A 932 30.54 28.18 33.00
CA ALA A 932 31.56 27.27 32.49
C ALA A 932 31.02 26.29 31.44
N LEU A 933 29.71 26.01 31.45
CA LEU A 933 29.06 25.13 30.48
C LEU A 933 28.59 25.84 29.19
N LEU A 934 28.90 27.13 29.03
CA LEU A 934 28.50 27.93 27.87
C LEU A 934 26.97 27.82 27.63
N SER A 935 26.53 27.52 26.40
CA SER A 935 25.10 27.37 26.08
C SER A 935 24.39 26.23 26.82
N ALA A 936 25.13 25.28 27.41
CA ALA A 936 24.56 24.23 28.27
C ALA A 936 24.36 24.70 29.72
N GLY A 937 24.86 25.89 30.07
CA GLY A 937 24.79 26.48 31.41
C GLY A 937 23.55 27.30 31.70
N ASP A 938 22.66 27.48 30.73
CA ASP A 938 21.41 28.20 30.89
C ASP A 938 20.38 27.38 31.66
N GLY A 939 19.56 28.04 32.47
CA GLY A 939 18.47 27.46 33.25
C GLY A 939 17.12 28.11 32.99
N LEU A 940 16.18 27.88 33.90
CA LEU A 940 14.83 28.44 33.86
C LEU A 940 14.44 29.01 35.22
N VAL A 941 13.57 30.01 35.22
CA VAL A 941 12.89 30.47 36.43
C VAL A 941 11.58 29.74 36.66
N ALA A 942 11.20 29.61 37.93
CA ALA A 942 9.93 28.98 38.29
C ALA A 942 8.72 29.72 37.70
N PHE A 943 8.77 31.06 37.60
CA PHE A 943 7.71 31.91 37.07
C PHE A 943 8.29 33.15 36.38
N ALA A 944 7.79 33.47 35.20
CA ALA A 944 8.01 34.77 34.53
C ALA A 944 6.71 35.60 34.53
N ASP A 945 6.81 36.94 34.62
CA ASP A 945 5.63 37.82 34.64
C ASP A 945 4.91 37.85 33.28
N THR A 946 3.83 37.10 33.18
CA THR A 946 2.99 37.06 31.98
C THR A 946 2.21 38.37 31.76
N ASN A 947 2.06 39.23 32.79
CA ASN A 947 1.40 40.52 32.63
C ASN A 947 2.17 41.45 31.70
N SER A 948 3.49 41.31 31.59
CA SER A 948 4.29 42.08 30.62
C SER A 948 3.84 41.80 29.19
N LEU A 949 3.55 40.53 28.86
CA LEU A 949 2.97 40.15 27.57
C LEU A 949 1.56 40.72 27.40
N ALA A 950 0.72 40.64 28.43
CA ALA A 950 -0.64 41.20 28.40
C ALA A 950 -0.63 42.72 28.15
N ARG A 951 0.31 43.45 28.78
CA ARG A 951 0.52 44.88 28.58
C ARG A 951 0.99 45.19 27.16
N LEU A 952 1.94 44.42 26.61
CA LEU A 952 2.35 44.57 25.20
C LEU A 952 1.17 44.36 24.24
N CYS A 953 0.41 43.28 24.41
CA CYS A 953 -0.75 42.98 23.56
C CYS A 953 -1.81 44.10 23.64
N GLY A 954 -2.05 44.66 24.82
CA GLY A 954 -3.01 45.73 25.04
C GLY A 954 -2.54 47.11 24.53
N ARG A 955 -1.24 47.42 24.67
CA ARG A 955 -0.65 48.70 24.21
C ARG A 955 -0.51 48.78 22.70
N PHE A 956 -0.20 47.65 22.05
CA PHE A 956 0.00 47.57 20.60
C PHE A 956 -1.04 46.65 19.96
N PRO A 957 -2.33 47.02 19.96
CA PRO A 957 -3.41 46.13 19.50
C PRO A 957 -3.36 45.82 18.00
N LYS A 958 -2.58 46.60 17.24
CA LYS A 958 -2.35 46.42 15.80
C LYS A 958 -1.12 45.56 15.48
N VAL A 959 -0.28 45.27 16.47
CA VAL A 959 0.89 44.39 16.32
C VAL A 959 0.49 42.98 16.73
N ARG A 960 0.92 41.99 15.93
CA ARG A 960 0.78 40.56 16.26
C ARG A 960 1.88 40.14 17.22
N PHE A 961 1.55 39.31 18.20
CA PHE A 961 2.50 38.70 19.12
C PHE A 961 2.46 37.18 18.98
N LEU A 962 3.63 36.56 18.88
CA LEU A 962 3.79 35.13 19.08
C LEU A 962 4.44 34.90 20.44
N ALA A 963 4.05 33.88 21.21
CA ALA A 963 4.69 33.63 22.50
C ALA A 963 4.90 32.14 22.80
N THR A 964 6.03 31.84 23.41
CA THR A 964 6.32 30.56 24.05
C THR A 964 7.00 30.79 25.41
N PHE A 965 6.72 29.91 26.36
CA PHE A 965 7.19 30.02 27.74
C PHE A 965 8.08 28.83 28.10
N LEU A 966 9.16 29.10 28.83
CA LEU A 966 10.11 28.07 29.25
C LEU A 966 9.65 27.31 30.49
N SER A 967 8.99 28.00 31.43
CA SER A 967 8.49 27.41 32.65
C SER A 967 7.21 26.61 32.39
N ARG A 968 7.16 25.41 32.97
CA ARG A 968 5.93 24.59 33.04
C ARG A 968 4.80 25.32 33.77
N ASN A 969 5.12 26.13 34.79
CA ASN A 969 4.12 26.80 35.62
C ASN A 969 3.41 27.95 34.90
N ASN A 970 4.02 28.56 33.89
CA ASN A 970 3.40 29.64 33.13
C ASN A 970 2.39 29.16 32.07
N GLN A 971 2.37 27.87 31.74
CA GLN A 971 1.65 27.37 30.57
C GLN A 971 0.13 27.55 30.66
N GLN A 972 -0.45 27.37 31.85
CA GLN A 972 -1.90 27.57 32.06
C GLN A 972 -2.29 29.03 31.87
N GLU A 973 -1.55 29.94 32.50
CA GLU A 973 -1.81 31.38 32.41
C GLU A 973 -1.63 31.88 30.97
N ALA A 974 -0.63 31.37 30.25
CA ALA A 974 -0.44 31.64 28.83
C ALA A 974 -1.68 31.28 27.98
N CYS A 975 -2.34 30.15 28.28
CA CYS A 975 -3.60 29.77 27.63
C CYS A 975 -4.71 30.78 27.94
N VAL A 976 -4.84 31.19 29.21
CA VAL A 976 -5.83 32.20 29.59
C VAL A 976 -5.58 33.50 28.82
N LEU A 977 -4.34 33.98 28.76
CA LEU A 977 -3.99 35.21 28.03
C LEU A 977 -4.27 35.11 26.53
N ALA A 978 -3.91 34.00 25.88
CA ALA A 978 -4.22 33.77 24.47
C ALA A 978 -5.73 33.88 24.18
N SER A 979 -6.58 33.43 25.11
CA SER A 979 -8.04 33.58 24.97
C SER A 979 -8.54 35.03 25.09
N LYS A 980 -7.74 35.96 25.64
CA LYS A 980 -8.13 37.37 25.85
C LYS A 980 -7.64 38.29 24.75
N PHE A 981 -6.52 37.97 24.11
CA PHE A 981 -5.88 38.85 23.13
C PHE A 981 -5.95 38.26 21.73
N ARG A 982 -6.75 38.88 20.87
CA ARG A 982 -6.91 38.45 19.47
C ARG A 982 -5.64 38.59 18.63
N ASN A 983 -4.67 39.35 19.10
CA ASN A 983 -3.36 39.58 18.51
C ASN A 983 -2.25 38.76 19.20
N LEU A 984 -2.59 37.73 19.99
CA LEU A 984 -1.63 36.81 20.60
C LEU A 984 -1.84 35.38 20.09
N HIS A 985 -0.76 34.76 19.60
CA HIS A 985 -0.72 33.34 19.24
C HIS A 985 0.34 32.62 20.07
N ILE A 986 -0.05 31.60 20.83
CA ILE A 986 0.91 30.79 21.57
C ILE A 986 1.33 29.57 20.75
N TYR A 987 2.60 29.18 20.87
CA TYR A 987 3.13 28.05 20.13
C TYR A 987 4.17 27.26 20.93
N GLY A 988 4.33 25.98 20.60
CA GLY A 988 5.51 25.23 21.00
C GLY A 988 5.55 24.70 22.43
N CYS A 989 6.46 23.75 22.65
CA CYS A 989 6.93 23.31 23.96
C CYS A 989 8.44 23.59 24.01
N TRP A 990 8.81 24.79 24.47
CA TRP A 990 10.18 25.29 24.31
C TRP A 990 11.17 24.65 25.29
N TRP A 991 12.32 24.22 24.74
CA TRP A 991 13.52 23.78 25.45
C TRP A 991 13.28 22.74 26.56
N PHE A 992 13.24 23.14 27.84
CA PHE A 992 13.00 22.21 28.96
C PHE A 992 11.57 21.64 28.97
N CYS A 993 10.62 22.34 28.34
CA CYS A 993 9.27 21.81 28.10
C CYS A 993 9.21 20.79 26.94
N ASN A 994 10.29 20.62 26.17
CA ASN A 994 10.35 19.70 25.03
C ASN A 994 10.66 18.26 25.45
N ASN A 995 9.90 17.75 26.41
CA ASN A 995 9.97 16.38 26.93
C ASN A 995 8.59 15.73 26.83
N PRO A 996 8.46 14.44 26.45
CA PRO A 996 7.15 13.81 26.16
C PRO A 996 6.08 13.99 27.24
N SER A 997 6.45 13.93 28.52
CA SER A 997 5.53 14.14 29.65
C SER A 997 4.95 15.56 29.69
N ILE A 998 5.79 16.57 29.46
CA ILE A 998 5.41 17.98 29.49
C ILE A 998 4.70 18.38 28.19
N ILE A 999 5.16 17.89 27.03
CA ILE A 999 4.48 18.09 25.74
C ILE A 999 3.04 17.60 25.83
N LYS A 1000 2.81 16.41 26.43
CA LYS A 1000 1.48 15.85 26.63
C LYS A 1000 0.60 16.79 27.45
N GLU A 1001 1.09 17.21 28.62
CA GLU A 1001 0.37 18.10 29.52
C GLU A 1001 0.03 19.45 28.87
N ILE A 1002 1.01 20.11 28.26
CA ILE A 1002 0.83 21.41 27.60
C ILE A 1002 -0.17 21.30 26.44
N THR A 1003 0.00 20.29 25.59
CA THR A 1003 -0.88 20.10 24.42
C THR A 1003 -2.30 19.80 24.87
N GLN A 1004 -2.49 18.93 25.86
CA GLN A 1004 -3.80 18.58 26.38
C GLN A 1004 -4.52 19.80 26.97
N MET A 1005 -3.85 20.54 27.86
CA MET A 1005 -4.39 21.75 28.45
C MET A 1005 -4.75 22.82 27.40
N ARG A 1006 -3.89 23.00 26.38
CA ARG A 1006 -4.16 23.95 25.29
C ARG A 1006 -5.35 23.53 24.44
N VAL A 1007 -5.51 22.24 24.11
CA VAL A 1007 -6.68 21.75 23.38
C VAL A 1007 -7.96 21.97 24.19
N GLU A 1008 -7.93 21.66 25.48
CA GLU A 1008 -9.09 21.83 26.39
C GLU A 1008 -9.52 23.30 26.51
N MET A 1009 -8.57 24.26 26.50
CA MET A 1009 -8.86 25.68 26.71
C MET A 1009 -9.02 26.50 25.42
N LEU A 1010 -8.34 26.11 24.33
CA LEU A 1010 -8.21 26.91 23.10
C LEU A 1010 -8.72 26.18 21.84
N GLY A 1011 -9.14 24.93 21.95
CA GLY A 1011 -9.44 24.10 20.78
C GLY A 1011 -8.19 23.94 19.90
N THR A 1012 -8.27 24.34 18.64
CA THR A 1012 -7.13 24.26 17.71
C THR A 1012 -6.49 25.62 17.39
N ALA A 1013 -6.81 26.68 18.13
CA ALA A 1013 -6.32 28.05 17.89
C ALA A 1013 -4.91 28.31 18.45
N PHE A 1014 -4.00 27.35 18.31
CA PHE A 1014 -2.59 27.45 18.70
C PHE A 1014 -1.74 26.53 17.82
N THR A 1015 -0.41 26.69 17.84
CA THR A 1015 0.50 25.73 17.19
C THR A 1015 1.12 24.81 18.24
N ALA A 1016 0.96 23.50 18.09
CA ALA A 1016 1.31 22.56 19.16
C ALA A 1016 2.81 22.50 19.46
N GLN A 1017 3.66 22.60 18.43
CA GLN A 1017 5.09 22.37 18.58
C GLN A 1017 5.97 23.24 17.68
N HIS A 1018 7.24 23.38 18.06
CA HIS A 1018 8.40 23.72 17.19
C HIS A 1018 9.59 22.84 17.61
N SER A 1019 10.59 22.66 16.75
CA SER A 1019 11.73 21.79 17.10
C SER A 1019 12.79 22.48 17.96
N ASP A 1020 13.00 23.79 17.76
CA ASP A 1020 14.17 24.53 18.25
C ASP A 1020 15.50 23.90 17.79
N ALA A 1021 15.46 23.18 16.65
CA ALA A 1021 16.60 22.43 16.14
C ALA A 1021 17.80 23.34 15.88
N ARG A 1022 18.98 22.93 16.36
CA ARG A 1022 20.29 23.56 16.08
C ARG A 1022 21.09 22.77 15.05
N VAL A 1023 20.88 21.47 15.01
CA VAL A 1023 21.49 20.53 14.07
C VAL A 1023 20.39 19.99 13.18
N VAL A 1024 20.57 20.01 11.85
CA VAL A 1024 19.51 19.69 10.88
C VAL A 1024 18.83 18.35 11.18
N ASP A 1025 19.64 17.33 11.46
CA ASP A 1025 19.27 15.96 11.82
C ASP A 1025 18.22 15.85 12.94
N GLN A 1026 18.17 16.84 13.83
CA GLN A 1026 17.27 16.86 14.98
C GLN A 1026 15.81 17.00 14.55
N LEU A 1027 15.53 17.56 13.36
CA LEU A 1027 14.17 17.66 12.84
C LEU A 1027 13.48 16.28 12.83
N ILE A 1028 14.21 15.21 12.53
CA ILE A 1028 13.67 13.85 12.45
C ILE A 1028 13.05 13.43 13.79
N TYR A 1029 13.85 13.40 14.86
CA TYR A 1029 13.36 12.91 16.15
C TYR A 1029 12.42 13.91 16.83
N LYS A 1030 12.70 15.22 16.73
CA LYS A 1030 11.87 16.26 17.36
C LYS A 1030 10.42 16.17 16.87
N TRP A 1031 10.24 15.99 15.55
CA TRP A 1031 8.91 15.87 14.97
C TRP A 1031 8.30 14.48 15.17
N SER A 1032 9.06 13.39 15.02
CA SER A 1032 8.50 12.04 15.20
C SER A 1032 8.05 11.77 16.65
N HIS A 1033 8.80 12.25 17.64
CA HIS A 1033 8.42 12.13 19.05
C HIS A 1033 7.21 13.01 19.37
N SER A 1034 7.23 14.27 18.92
CA SER A 1034 6.13 15.20 19.19
C SER A 1034 4.83 14.74 18.53
N ARG A 1035 4.88 14.25 17.28
CA ARG A 1035 3.72 13.66 16.59
C ARG A 1035 3.09 12.53 17.39
N ALA A 1036 3.90 11.61 17.91
CA ALA A 1036 3.41 10.49 18.71
C ALA A 1036 2.68 10.97 19.98
N VAL A 1037 3.20 11.99 20.66
CA VAL A 1037 2.57 12.55 21.85
C VAL A 1037 1.27 13.30 21.51
N ILE A 1038 1.31 14.15 20.48
CA ILE A 1038 0.15 14.95 20.03
C ILE A 1038 -0.98 14.03 19.55
N ALA A 1039 -0.66 12.95 18.82
CA ALA A 1039 -1.65 11.95 18.40
C ALA A 1039 -2.39 11.34 19.59
N LYS A 1040 -1.68 10.95 20.66
CA LYS A 1040 -2.31 10.39 21.88
C LYS A 1040 -3.29 11.37 22.54
N VAL A 1041 -2.91 12.65 22.60
CA VAL A 1041 -3.79 13.71 23.13
C VAL A 1041 -5.03 13.82 22.25
N LEU A 1042 -4.86 13.93 20.93
CA LEU A 1042 -5.98 14.07 19.99
C LEU A 1042 -6.91 12.86 19.99
N VAL A 1043 -6.40 11.64 20.08
CA VAL A 1043 -7.22 10.43 20.24
C VAL A 1043 -8.12 10.57 21.45
N THR A 1044 -7.54 10.92 22.60
CA THR A 1044 -8.29 11.08 23.85
C THR A 1044 -9.38 12.16 23.71
N GLU A 1045 -9.06 13.31 23.14
CA GLU A 1045 -10.03 14.41 23.00
C GLU A 1045 -11.13 14.11 21.97
N TYR A 1046 -10.81 13.44 20.86
CA TYR A 1046 -11.83 13.00 19.91
C TYR A 1046 -12.72 11.87 20.45
N GLU A 1047 -12.17 10.95 21.24
CA GLU A 1047 -12.97 9.93 21.93
C GLU A 1047 -13.95 10.56 22.93
N LYS A 1048 -13.52 11.58 23.69
CA LYS A 1048 -14.41 12.38 24.55
C LYS A 1048 -15.52 13.07 23.74
N ALA A 1049 -15.18 13.64 22.57
CA ALA A 1049 -16.17 14.26 21.69
C ALA A 1049 -17.20 13.24 21.18
N VAL A 1050 -16.75 12.04 20.78
CA VAL A 1050 -17.63 10.94 20.37
C VAL A 1050 -18.51 10.45 21.50
N ALA A 1051 -17.96 10.28 22.71
CA ALA A 1051 -18.72 9.92 23.90
C ALA A 1051 -19.78 10.98 24.26
N SER A 1052 -19.49 12.25 23.97
CA SER A 1052 -20.41 13.37 24.17
C SER A 1052 -21.43 13.55 23.03
N GLY A 1053 -21.42 12.68 22.01
CA GLY A 1053 -22.41 12.66 20.93
C GLY A 1053 -21.96 13.29 19.60
N TRP A 1054 -20.73 13.83 19.50
CA TRP A 1054 -20.19 14.39 18.26
C TRP A 1054 -19.43 13.32 17.46
N ARG A 1055 -19.83 13.04 16.23
CA ARG A 1055 -19.14 12.07 15.36
C ARG A 1055 -18.35 12.80 14.27
N PRO A 1056 -17.03 13.03 14.44
CA PRO A 1056 -16.24 13.76 13.47
C PRO A 1056 -16.10 12.96 12.18
N THR A 1057 -15.93 13.66 11.08
CA THR A 1057 -15.46 13.11 9.81
C THR A 1057 -13.93 13.10 9.78
N ARG A 1058 -13.35 12.26 8.93
CA ARG A 1058 -11.89 12.23 8.74
C ARG A 1058 -11.35 13.56 8.21
N LYS A 1059 -12.13 14.27 7.38
CA LYS A 1059 -11.84 15.64 6.91
C LYS A 1059 -11.73 16.66 8.03
N GLU A 1060 -12.60 16.60 9.03
CA GLU A 1060 -12.51 17.48 10.20
C GLU A 1060 -11.25 17.19 11.02
N ILE A 1061 -10.95 15.90 11.24
CA ILE A 1061 -9.72 15.50 11.95
C ILE A 1061 -8.49 16.00 11.19
N ARG A 1062 -8.40 15.80 9.87
CA ARG A 1062 -7.29 16.30 9.03
C ARG A 1062 -7.12 17.81 9.13
N ARG A 1063 -8.23 18.57 9.02
CA ARG A 1063 -8.22 20.04 9.18
C ARG A 1063 -7.64 20.46 10.53
N ASP A 1064 -8.11 19.83 11.59
CA ASP A 1064 -7.76 20.19 12.97
C ASP A 1064 -6.32 19.79 13.31
N VAL A 1065 -5.84 18.67 12.78
CA VAL A 1065 -4.42 18.30 12.79
C VAL A 1065 -3.61 19.37 12.03
N GLY A 1066 -3.97 19.70 10.79
CA GLY A 1066 -3.28 20.72 10.00
C GLY A 1066 -3.18 22.09 10.68
N ARG A 1067 -4.22 22.48 11.42
CA ARG A 1067 -4.23 23.68 12.28
C ARG A 1067 -3.14 23.63 13.35
N LEU A 1068 -3.07 22.54 14.11
CA LEU A 1068 -2.11 22.38 15.20
C LEU A 1068 -0.65 22.28 14.73
N PHE A 1069 -0.41 21.81 13.51
CA PHE A 1069 0.92 21.67 12.91
C PHE A 1069 1.36 22.87 12.05
N GLY A 1070 0.73 24.04 12.25
CA GLY A 1070 1.15 25.31 11.64
C GLY A 1070 0.05 26.06 10.89
N GLY A 1071 -1.06 25.40 10.59
CA GLY A 1071 -2.22 26.03 9.94
C GLY A 1071 -2.80 27.19 10.75
N SER A 1072 -2.88 27.05 12.09
CA SER A 1072 -3.40 28.12 12.96
C SER A 1072 -2.49 29.34 13.01
N PHE A 1073 -1.17 29.13 12.89
CA PHE A 1073 -0.24 30.25 12.69
C PHE A 1073 -0.51 30.96 11.36
N SER A 1074 -0.71 30.20 10.28
CA SER A 1074 -1.03 30.78 8.96
C SER A 1074 -2.35 31.56 9.00
N GLU A 1075 -3.40 31.00 9.61
CA GLU A 1075 -4.68 31.68 9.84
C GLU A 1075 -4.47 32.98 10.65
N PHE A 1076 -3.68 32.93 11.72
CA PHE A 1076 -3.35 34.09 12.55
C PHE A 1076 -2.61 35.20 11.78
N MET A 1077 -1.67 34.84 10.91
CA MET A 1077 -0.95 35.79 10.07
C MET A 1077 -1.87 36.51 9.08
N THR A 1078 -2.87 35.82 8.53
CA THR A 1078 -3.86 36.42 7.60
C THR A 1078 -4.93 37.27 8.27
N LYS A 1079 -5.03 37.23 9.59
CA LYS A 1079 -6.06 37.95 10.35
C LYS A 1079 -5.86 39.46 10.26
N SER A 1080 -6.89 40.20 9.87
CA SER A 1080 -6.87 41.67 9.96
C SER A 1080 -6.98 42.12 11.41
N LEU A 1081 -5.97 42.87 11.89
CA LEU A 1081 -6.00 43.55 13.19
C LEU A 1081 -6.50 44.99 13.11
N ARG A 1082 -6.66 45.54 11.90
CA ARG A 1082 -7.20 46.89 11.70
C ARG A 1082 -8.73 46.82 11.74
N MET A 1083 -9.35 47.46 12.74
CA MET A 1083 -10.80 47.69 12.71
C MET A 1083 -11.09 48.67 11.58
N THR A 1084 -11.74 48.21 10.53
CA THR A 1084 -12.49 49.07 9.61
C THR A 1084 -13.72 49.54 10.36
N PHE A 1085 -13.75 50.80 10.78
CA PHE A 1085 -14.96 51.46 11.24
C PHE A 1085 -15.76 51.99 10.06
#